data_AF-A0A1W6Z9X1-F1
#
_entry.id   AF-A0A1W6Z9X1-F1
#
_cell.length_a   1.000
_cell.length_b   1.000
_cell.length_c   1.000
_cell.angle_alpha   90.00
_cell.angle_beta   90.00
_cell.angle_gamma   90.00
#
_symmetry.space_group_name_H-M   'P 1'
#
loop_
_entity.id
_entity.type
_entity.pdbx_description
1 polymer ?
#
loop_
_entity_poly.entity_id
_entity_poly.type
_entity_poly.pdbx_seq_one_letter_code
_entity_poly.pdbx_strand_id
1 'polypeptide(L)'
;MKKGVAIIAGVVVVAAGAWLGGTWYTGKRLESEEAAQIQELNAKLAEAVPGYQAKLQRVSYDRGFFTTRARYGLTMQAPQAAPGEDPIVLKPGMVEIDTLIQHGPFPGGALARGDLLPRAAFVHAELVQTEALKPLFAATQGKAPLWSDSVVHYNGDSTGTGGLAAARVEHQGTTLVFGGAAMEGEYRRAEEGIKGTMRIDSLSIENPTDEELNKIAINGVDMHVDTRLGKFGVSVGDTSMKVKRLDIQGPADQVSAALDDLAYTLKIGENDTTINGEAVYSVGKLSVGSTDMGNGQITIKLANLEGNATRKLARTYTDLVNAMMAQSTGGETDDAAAAELMKRSVSDVRDLLVAGPTLTVDPVLWKTDKGESRLTYTLALQPPKDADAPVQELVRQAIKSMQAHVVVSKPMAQDLLARVLVATQGVAPDEAATRAADEIQTSTGMAEMMGIVRSDGDNMRIDLVYDGAKATLNGQEIPVDSLLSSIAGPEGMDGDDADLGMPESASGESGGADSSTLHMLTNDTIGDLITAAGYEYEARTDEYGEPEMEVKPADSGATGINVFFTSCDVDDGCENAMLRAVYEPIKPEPLKLINDWNRGNRWARAYIDEDNRPTLEMDINAYGGIGRDGVEAFVQTFFDTVPQFAETLNTARKSK
;
A
#
# COMPACT_ATOMS: atom_id res chain seq x y z
N MET A 1 -4.81 28.86 71.11
CA MET A 1 -4.42 27.58 70.47
C MET A 1 -5.56 26.54 70.37
N LYS A 2 -6.43 26.32 71.38
CA LYS A 2 -7.50 25.30 71.30
C LYS A 2 -8.62 25.54 70.26
N LYS A 3 -8.98 26.78 69.96
CA LYS A 3 -10.02 27.10 68.95
C LYS A 3 -9.55 26.90 67.49
N GLY A 4 -8.27 27.17 67.21
CA GLY A 4 -7.68 26.94 65.88
C GLY A 4 -7.52 25.45 65.57
N VAL A 5 -7.12 24.63 66.56
CA VAL A 5 -7.03 23.17 66.40
C VAL A 5 -8.40 22.53 66.20
N ALA A 6 -9.45 23.01 66.86
CA ALA A 6 -10.82 22.50 66.66
C ALA A 6 -11.42 22.89 65.30
N ILE A 7 -11.11 24.09 64.79
CA ILE A 7 -11.53 24.52 63.44
C ILE A 7 -10.77 23.75 62.36
N ILE A 8 -9.45 23.56 62.52
CA ILE A 8 -8.63 22.76 61.59
C ILE A 8 -9.05 21.29 61.63
N ALA A 9 -9.26 20.71 62.82
CA ALA A 9 -9.76 19.34 62.95
C ALA A 9 -11.18 19.17 62.38
N GLY A 10 -12.07 20.15 62.58
CA GLY A 10 -13.41 20.15 61.99
C GLY A 10 -13.39 20.24 60.47
N VAL A 11 -12.54 21.10 59.90
CA VAL A 11 -12.34 21.22 58.44
C VAL A 11 -11.74 19.94 57.86
N VAL A 12 -10.77 19.31 58.54
CA VAL A 12 -10.17 18.04 58.11
C VAL A 12 -11.19 16.90 58.14
N VAL A 13 -12.04 16.82 59.17
CA VAL A 13 -13.08 15.78 59.27
C VAL A 13 -14.18 15.98 58.21
N VAL A 14 -14.60 17.21 57.95
CA VAL A 14 -15.58 17.51 56.88
C VAL A 14 -14.98 17.26 55.49
N ALA A 15 -13.73 17.63 55.26
CA ALA A 15 -13.01 17.34 54.01
C ALA A 15 -12.81 15.83 53.81
N ALA A 16 -12.49 15.08 54.87
CA ALA A 16 -12.40 13.63 54.83
C ALA A 16 -13.76 12.96 54.57
N GLY A 17 -14.84 13.43 55.20
CA GLY A 17 -16.20 12.96 54.94
C GLY A 17 -16.68 13.24 53.50
N ALA A 18 -16.37 14.43 52.97
CA ALA A 18 -16.66 14.79 51.59
C ALA A 18 -15.83 13.98 50.57
N TRP A 19 -14.56 13.71 50.88
CA TRP A 19 -13.70 12.83 50.08
C TRP A 19 -14.25 11.40 50.03
N LEU A 20 -14.50 10.78 51.19
CA LEU A 20 -15.04 9.43 51.30
C LEU A 20 -16.42 9.29 50.63
N GLY A 21 -17.31 10.28 50.79
CA GLY A 21 -18.61 10.31 50.11
C GLY A 21 -18.49 10.45 48.59
N GLY A 22 -17.58 11.29 48.11
CA GLY A 22 -17.28 11.45 46.68
C GLY A 22 -16.66 10.19 46.06
N THR A 23 -15.81 9.48 46.78
CA THR A 23 -15.22 8.19 46.39
C THR A 23 -16.26 7.09 46.25
N TRP A 24 -17.16 6.97 47.22
CA TRP A 24 -18.25 6.01 47.13
C TRP A 24 -19.22 6.33 45.98
N TYR A 25 -19.58 7.60 45.81
CA TYR A 25 -20.49 8.04 44.74
C TYR A 25 -19.89 7.80 43.35
N THR A 26 -18.63 8.17 43.13
CA THR A 26 -17.94 7.94 41.85
C THR A 26 -17.82 6.45 41.56
N GLY A 27 -17.36 5.63 42.50
CA GLY A 27 -17.30 4.17 42.33
C GLY A 27 -18.65 3.53 42.02
N LYS A 28 -19.72 3.96 42.70
CA LYS A 28 -21.08 3.45 42.44
C LYS A 28 -21.62 3.89 41.08
N ARG A 29 -21.31 5.12 40.64
CA ARG A 29 -21.72 5.64 39.34
C ARG A 29 -21.04 4.89 38.20
N LEU A 30 -19.72 4.63 38.33
CA LEU A 30 -18.96 3.82 37.38
C LEU A 30 -19.58 2.42 37.22
N GLU A 31 -19.90 1.74 38.33
CA GLU A 31 -20.56 0.43 38.30
C GLU A 31 -21.93 0.48 37.60
N SER A 32 -22.73 1.52 37.88
CA SER A 32 -24.09 1.63 37.30
C SER A 32 -24.09 2.00 35.81
N GLU A 33 -23.07 2.70 35.32
CA GLU A 33 -22.97 3.16 33.93
C GLU A 33 -22.12 2.20 33.06
N GLU A 34 -21.36 1.26 33.66
CA GLU A 34 -20.43 0.37 32.97
C GLU A 34 -21.09 -0.37 31.78
N ALA A 35 -22.24 -1.00 32.00
CA ALA A 35 -22.91 -1.78 30.96
C ALA A 35 -23.29 -0.92 29.75
N ALA A 36 -23.75 0.32 29.98
CA ALA A 36 -24.10 1.25 28.93
C ALA A 36 -22.84 1.78 28.20
N GLN A 37 -21.75 2.03 28.93
CA GLN A 37 -20.49 2.48 28.34
C GLN A 37 -19.82 1.38 27.50
N ILE A 38 -19.84 0.12 27.95
CA ILE A 38 -19.35 -1.02 27.15
C ILE A 38 -20.21 -1.19 25.89
N GLN A 39 -21.53 -0.97 25.99
CA GLN A 39 -22.40 -1.03 24.82
C GLN A 39 -22.10 0.09 23.81
N GLU A 40 -21.89 1.33 24.28
CA GLU A 40 -21.49 2.45 23.43
C GLU A 40 -20.11 2.20 22.79
N LEU A 41 -19.15 1.71 23.57
CA LEU A 41 -17.81 1.37 23.08
C LEU A 41 -17.87 0.25 22.03
N ASN A 42 -18.68 -0.78 22.25
CA ASN A 42 -18.89 -1.86 21.28
C ASN A 42 -19.57 -1.37 19.99
N ALA A 43 -20.46 -0.38 20.08
CA ALA A 43 -21.03 0.25 18.89
C ALA A 43 -19.95 0.99 18.09
N LYS A 44 -19.09 1.77 18.77
CA LYS A 44 -17.96 2.47 18.13
C LYS A 44 -16.92 1.48 17.56
N LEU A 45 -16.63 0.38 18.25
CA LEU A 45 -15.74 -0.69 17.77
C LEU A 45 -16.29 -1.35 16.50
N ALA A 46 -17.60 -1.59 16.43
CA ALA A 46 -18.25 -2.15 15.26
C ALA A 46 -18.21 -1.19 14.05
N GLU A 47 -18.30 0.12 14.30
CA GLU A 47 -18.13 1.15 13.26
C GLU A 47 -16.66 1.29 12.81
N ALA A 48 -15.70 1.12 13.73
CA ALA A 48 -14.28 1.31 13.46
C ALA A 48 -13.61 0.12 12.74
N VAL A 49 -14.10 -1.11 12.97
CA VAL A 49 -13.57 -2.32 12.33
C VAL A 49 -14.72 -3.09 11.68
N PRO A 50 -15.36 -2.51 10.64
CA PRO A 50 -16.50 -3.14 9.99
C PRO A 50 -16.11 -4.50 9.39
N GLY A 51 -17.05 -5.43 9.38
CA GLY A 51 -16.82 -6.83 8.99
C GLY A 51 -16.32 -7.73 10.13
N TYR A 52 -15.57 -7.21 11.10
CA TYR A 52 -15.13 -7.98 12.26
C TYR A 52 -16.13 -7.81 13.43
N GLN A 53 -16.61 -8.91 14.01
CA GLN A 53 -17.50 -8.86 15.17
C GLN A 53 -16.72 -8.61 16.47
N ALA A 54 -15.97 -7.52 16.52
CA ALA A 54 -15.18 -7.11 17.68
C ALA A 54 -16.10 -6.68 18.83
N LYS A 55 -15.91 -7.28 20.00
CA LYS A 55 -16.64 -6.94 21.23
C LYS A 55 -15.71 -6.99 22.43
N LEU A 56 -15.78 -5.95 23.25
CA LEU A 56 -15.25 -5.94 24.60
C LEU A 56 -16.29 -6.51 25.55
N GLN A 57 -15.86 -7.46 26.39
CA GLN A 57 -16.71 -8.13 27.36
C GLN A 57 -16.09 -8.03 28.76
N ARG A 58 -16.94 -7.99 29.77
CA ARG A 58 -16.50 -7.99 31.17
C ARG A 58 -16.27 -9.42 31.65
N VAL A 59 -15.07 -9.72 32.13
CA VAL A 59 -14.67 -11.02 32.70
C VAL A 59 -14.87 -11.02 34.22
N SER A 60 -14.36 -10.00 34.91
CA SER A 60 -14.55 -9.80 36.35
C SER A 60 -14.67 -8.31 36.69
N TYR A 61 -15.33 -8.02 37.82
CA TYR A 61 -15.52 -6.65 38.31
C TYR A 61 -15.71 -6.64 39.82
N ASP A 62 -14.62 -6.36 40.53
CA ASP A 62 -14.56 -6.34 41.99
C ASP A 62 -14.47 -4.89 42.48
N ARG A 63 -15.62 -4.32 42.84
CA ARG A 63 -15.70 -2.96 43.38
C ARG A 63 -15.42 -2.92 44.87
N GLY A 64 -14.31 -2.28 45.23
CA GLY A 64 -14.01 -1.83 46.58
C GLY A 64 -14.51 -0.40 46.85
N PHE A 65 -14.14 0.14 48.01
CA PHE A 65 -14.53 1.50 48.38
C PHE A 65 -13.75 2.56 47.58
N PHE A 66 -12.42 2.46 47.57
CA PHE A 66 -11.53 3.40 46.86
C PHE A 66 -11.12 2.96 45.47
N THR A 67 -11.27 1.67 45.16
CA THR A 67 -10.77 1.10 43.93
C THR A 67 -11.73 0.06 43.39
N THR A 68 -11.79 -0.07 42.08
CA THR A 68 -12.37 -1.20 41.36
C THR A 68 -11.25 -1.95 40.65
N ARG A 69 -11.27 -3.27 40.74
CA ARG A 69 -10.43 -4.14 39.89
C ARG A 69 -11.35 -4.81 38.89
N ALA A 70 -11.15 -4.51 37.62
CA ALA A 70 -11.93 -5.08 36.54
C ALA A 70 -11.00 -5.82 35.58
N ARG A 71 -11.56 -6.82 34.90
CA ARG A 71 -10.91 -7.51 33.81
C ARG A 71 -11.84 -7.54 32.61
N TYR A 72 -11.30 -7.15 31.45
CA TYR A 72 -12.02 -7.11 30.20
C TYR A 72 -11.39 -8.06 29.19
N GLY A 73 -12.21 -8.81 28.47
CA GLY A 73 -11.79 -9.71 27.40
C GLY A 73 -12.20 -9.14 26.04
N LEU A 74 -11.28 -9.18 25.08
CA LEU A 74 -11.57 -8.85 23.69
C LEU A 74 -11.94 -10.13 22.94
N THR A 75 -13.08 -10.10 22.27
CA THR A 75 -13.50 -11.13 21.32
C THR A 75 -13.60 -10.51 19.93
N MET A 76 -13.22 -11.26 18.91
CA MET A 76 -13.27 -10.82 17.52
C MET A 76 -13.49 -12.03 16.63
N GLN A 77 -14.30 -11.88 15.60
CA GLN A 77 -14.55 -12.92 14.61
C GLN A 77 -14.56 -12.27 13.24
N ALA A 78 -13.68 -12.73 12.35
CA ALA A 78 -13.65 -12.32 10.96
C ALA A 78 -14.92 -12.76 10.19
N PRO A 79 -15.31 -12.03 9.14
CA PRO A 79 -16.45 -12.40 8.30
C PRO A 79 -16.03 -13.53 7.34
N GLN A 80 -16.18 -14.78 7.79
CA GLN A 80 -15.94 -16.01 7.02
C GLN A 80 -14.45 -16.22 6.64
N ALA A 81 -13.99 -17.47 6.73
CA ALA A 81 -12.62 -17.83 6.31
C ALA A 81 -12.63 -18.22 4.84
N ALA A 82 -11.52 -17.96 4.15
CA ALA A 82 -11.31 -18.54 2.83
C ALA A 82 -11.46 -20.08 2.88
N PRO A 83 -11.96 -20.73 1.81
CA PRO A 83 -12.11 -22.17 1.78
C PRO A 83 -10.78 -22.89 2.11
N GLY A 84 -10.74 -23.61 3.23
CA GLY A 84 -9.54 -24.33 3.69
C GLY A 84 -8.73 -23.63 4.78
N GLU A 85 -9.08 -22.40 5.18
CA GLU A 85 -8.46 -21.70 6.30
C GLU A 85 -9.35 -21.69 7.55
N ASP A 86 -8.72 -21.64 8.72
CA ASP A 86 -9.45 -21.39 9.97
C ASP A 86 -9.78 -19.89 10.08
N PRO A 87 -11.00 -19.51 10.46
CA PRO A 87 -11.36 -18.11 10.61
C PRO A 87 -10.49 -17.46 11.70
N ILE A 88 -10.08 -16.21 11.47
CA ILE A 88 -9.45 -15.39 12.50
C ILE A 88 -10.48 -15.16 13.61
N VAL A 89 -10.32 -15.88 14.71
CA VAL A 89 -11.21 -15.80 15.89
C VAL A 89 -10.37 -15.54 17.13
N LEU A 90 -10.56 -14.35 17.73
CA LEU A 90 -10.16 -14.09 19.11
C LEU A 90 -11.25 -14.63 20.04
N LYS A 91 -10.95 -15.77 20.66
CA LYS A 91 -11.82 -16.41 21.64
C LYS A 91 -11.75 -15.68 22.99
N PRO A 92 -12.83 -15.73 23.80
CA PRO A 92 -12.77 -15.27 25.18
C PRO A 92 -11.56 -15.86 25.92
N GLY A 93 -10.84 -15.02 26.66
CA GLY A 93 -9.66 -15.44 27.42
C GLY A 93 -8.33 -15.46 26.65
N MET A 94 -8.32 -15.21 25.33
CA MET A 94 -7.08 -15.06 24.57
C MET A 94 -6.42 -13.71 24.80
N VAL A 95 -7.18 -12.63 24.65
CA VAL A 95 -6.73 -11.25 24.88
C VAL A 95 -7.56 -10.66 26.01
N GLU A 96 -6.92 -10.46 27.15
CA GLU A 96 -7.53 -9.87 28.34
C GLU A 96 -6.72 -8.65 28.80
N ILE A 97 -7.42 -7.70 29.41
CA ILE A 97 -6.88 -6.46 29.94
C ILE A 97 -7.28 -6.38 31.41
N ASP A 98 -6.30 -6.28 32.30
CA ASP A 98 -6.53 -5.95 33.70
C ASP A 98 -6.64 -4.44 33.85
N THR A 99 -7.60 -3.98 34.65
CA THR A 99 -7.87 -2.56 34.86
C THR A 99 -8.04 -2.28 36.35
N LEU A 100 -7.17 -1.43 36.89
CA LEU A 100 -7.30 -0.87 38.23
C LEU A 100 -7.85 0.54 38.12
N ILE A 101 -9.07 0.73 38.60
CA ILE A 101 -9.73 2.03 38.64
C ILE A 101 -9.69 2.55 40.07
N GLN A 102 -9.06 3.69 40.32
CA GLN A 102 -9.11 4.39 41.59
C GLN A 102 -10.17 5.48 41.52
N HIS A 103 -11.09 5.49 42.48
CA HIS A 103 -12.22 6.39 42.51
C HIS A 103 -11.80 7.80 42.96
N GLY A 104 -12.51 8.80 42.43
CA GLY A 104 -12.38 10.21 42.81
C GLY A 104 -12.80 10.52 44.25
N PRO A 105 -12.90 11.79 44.67
CA PRO A 105 -12.39 12.97 43.98
C PRO A 105 -10.85 13.06 44.01
N PHE A 106 -10.15 12.31 44.85
CA PHE A 106 -8.67 12.36 44.93
C PHE A 106 -8.07 10.95 44.79
N PRO A 107 -8.03 10.41 43.56
CA PRO A 107 -7.45 9.09 43.35
C PRO A 107 -5.94 9.14 43.54
N GLY A 108 -5.37 8.18 44.26
CA GLY A 108 -3.96 8.17 44.64
C GLY A 108 -2.99 8.24 43.44
N GLY A 109 -3.31 7.59 42.33
CA GLY A 109 -2.51 7.63 41.11
C GLY A 109 -2.50 9.01 40.44
N ALA A 110 -3.62 9.75 40.48
CA ALA A 110 -3.65 11.14 40.00
C ALA A 110 -2.81 12.05 40.91
N LEU A 111 -2.94 11.90 42.23
CA LEU A 111 -2.12 12.65 43.21
C LEU A 111 -0.61 12.39 43.03
N ALA A 112 -0.22 11.13 42.79
CA ALA A 112 1.18 10.74 42.56
C ALA A 112 1.77 11.39 41.30
N ARG A 113 0.93 11.73 40.31
CA ARG A 113 1.32 12.47 39.10
C ARG A 113 1.16 13.99 39.23
N GLY A 114 0.96 14.50 40.44
CA GLY A 114 0.88 15.93 40.72
C GLY A 114 -0.48 16.56 40.45
N ASP A 115 -1.51 15.76 40.16
CA ASP A 115 -2.87 16.26 39.96
C ASP A 115 -3.60 16.39 41.29
N LEU A 116 -3.62 17.62 41.82
CA LEU A 116 -4.20 17.94 43.13
C LEU A 116 -5.68 18.37 43.06
N LEU A 117 -6.25 18.50 41.85
CA LEU A 117 -7.65 18.88 41.68
C LEU A 117 -8.57 17.65 41.83
N PRO A 118 -9.86 17.85 42.18
CA PRO A 118 -10.84 16.77 42.18
C PRO A 118 -10.99 16.12 40.80
N ARG A 119 -10.71 14.81 40.70
CA ARG A 119 -10.84 13.97 39.49
C ARG A 119 -11.85 12.86 39.69
N ALA A 120 -12.51 12.45 38.62
CA ALA A 120 -13.53 11.40 38.68
C ALA A 120 -12.91 10.03 38.93
N ALA A 121 -11.80 9.72 38.25
CA ALA A 121 -11.06 8.48 38.42
C ALA A 121 -9.61 8.59 37.96
N PHE A 122 -8.78 7.65 38.43
CA PHE A 122 -7.55 7.25 37.76
C PHE A 122 -7.71 5.80 37.30
N VAL A 123 -7.27 5.47 36.09
CA VAL A 123 -7.36 4.15 35.49
C VAL A 123 -5.96 3.72 35.09
N HIS A 124 -5.51 2.58 35.61
CA HIS A 124 -4.36 1.85 35.09
C HIS A 124 -4.88 0.63 34.34
N ALA A 125 -4.43 0.39 33.11
CA ALA A 125 -4.79 -0.78 32.32
C ALA A 125 -3.56 -1.43 31.70
N GLU A 126 -3.51 -2.75 31.65
CA GLU A 126 -2.41 -3.49 31.03
C GLU A 126 -2.88 -4.83 30.45
N LEU A 127 -2.20 -5.29 29.39
CA LEU A 127 -2.44 -6.63 28.86
C LEU A 127 -2.13 -7.69 29.92
N VAL A 128 -2.96 -8.72 29.97
CA VAL A 128 -2.78 -9.88 30.86
C VAL A 128 -1.93 -10.94 30.14
N GLN A 129 -1.05 -11.59 30.89
CA GLN A 129 -0.33 -12.77 30.41
C GLN A 129 -1.25 -14.00 30.37
N THR A 130 -2.10 -14.07 29.36
CA THR A 130 -2.91 -15.25 29.05
C THR A 130 -2.02 -16.36 28.45
N GLU A 131 -2.52 -17.59 28.36
CA GLU A 131 -1.82 -18.68 27.68
C GLU A 131 -1.45 -18.32 26.23
N ALA A 132 -2.36 -17.64 25.51
CA ALA A 132 -2.13 -17.20 24.14
C ALA A 132 -1.05 -16.11 24.02
N LEU A 133 -0.89 -15.27 25.04
CA LEU A 133 0.07 -14.16 25.04
C LEU A 133 1.42 -14.50 25.69
N LYS A 134 1.63 -15.72 26.18
CA LYS A 134 2.91 -16.16 26.76
C LYS A 134 4.13 -15.87 25.86
N PRO A 135 4.10 -16.15 24.54
CA PRO A 135 5.23 -15.84 23.67
C PRO A 135 5.54 -14.33 23.61
N LEU A 136 4.51 -13.50 23.58
CA LEU A 136 4.65 -12.04 23.56
C LEU A 136 5.24 -11.52 24.86
N PHE A 137 4.79 -12.04 26.01
CA PHE A 137 5.38 -11.71 27.31
C PHE A 137 6.83 -12.20 27.45
N ALA A 138 7.18 -13.34 26.84
CA ALA A 138 8.57 -13.78 26.80
C ALA A 138 9.43 -12.81 25.97
N ALA A 139 8.92 -12.34 24.83
CA ALA A 139 9.59 -11.35 23.99
C ALA A 139 9.82 -10.02 24.71
N THR A 140 8.92 -9.61 25.60
CA THR A 140 9.00 -8.39 26.42
C THR A 140 9.66 -8.59 27.78
N GLN A 141 10.35 -9.70 27.99
CA GLN A 141 11.05 -10.04 29.25
C GLN A 141 10.12 -10.03 30.49
N GLY A 142 8.87 -10.44 30.31
CA GLY A 142 7.84 -10.51 31.34
C GLY A 142 7.15 -9.19 31.65
N LYS A 143 7.50 -8.08 30.97
CA LYS A 143 6.78 -6.81 31.10
C LYS A 143 5.47 -6.85 30.31
N ALA A 144 4.44 -6.17 30.78
CA ALA A 144 3.20 -6.00 30.03
C ALA A 144 3.48 -5.38 28.65
N PRO A 145 3.15 -6.07 27.54
CA PRO A 145 3.46 -5.59 26.19
C PRO A 145 2.77 -4.27 25.83
N LEU A 146 1.59 -4.03 26.40
CA LEU A 146 0.82 -2.81 26.25
C LEU A 146 0.25 -2.42 27.62
N TRP A 147 0.37 -1.15 27.97
CA TRP A 147 -0.17 -0.58 29.21
C TRP A 147 -0.57 0.89 29.03
N SER A 148 -1.45 1.38 29.89
CA SER A 148 -1.87 2.78 29.94
C SER A 148 -2.27 3.23 31.35
N ASP A 149 -2.13 4.53 31.57
CA ASP A 149 -2.46 5.27 32.79
C ASP A 149 -3.27 6.51 32.38
N SER A 150 -4.52 6.62 32.83
CA SER A 150 -5.43 7.70 32.44
C SER A 150 -6.11 8.35 33.63
N VAL A 151 -6.14 9.68 33.67
CA VAL A 151 -6.90 10.48 34.64
C VAL A 151 -8.18 10.98 33.98
N VAL A 152 -9.32 10.64 34.56
CA VAL A 152 -10.65 11.01 34.06
C VAL A 152 -11.19 12.19 34.86
N HIS A 153 -11.60 13.24 34.15
CA HIS A 153 -12.15 14.46 34.73
C HIS A 153 -13.67 14.36 34.88
N TYR A 154 -14.26 15.17 35.76
CA TYR A 154 -15.72 15.15 35.98
C TYR A 154 -16.55 15.64 34.79
N ASN A 155 -15.96 16.39 33.86
CA ASN A 155 -16.60 16.79 32.59
C ASN A 155 -16.48 15.71 31.49
N GLY A 156 -15.79 14.59 31.78
CA GLY A 156 -15.56 13.49 30.85
C GLY A 156 -14.31 13.64 29.99
N ASP A 157 -13.54 14.72 30.14
CA ASP A 157 -12.21 14.81 29.53
C ASP A 157 -11.26 13.81 30.20
N SER A 158 -10.21 13.42 29.49
CA SER A 158 -9.18 12.57 30.06
C SER A 158 -7.79 12.95 29.59
N THR A 159 -6.81 12.70 30.44
CA THR A 159 -5.38 12.80 30.10
C THR A 159 -4.72 11.48 30.44
N GLY A 160 -3.67 11.10 29.73
CA GLY A 160 -3.02 9.84 30.02
C GLY A 160 -1.68 9.63 29.35
N THR A 161 -1.02 8.58 29.80
CA THR A 161 0.23 8.07 29.26
C THR A 161 0.07 6.58 28.98
N GLY A 162 0.81 6.04 28.02
CA GLY A 162 0.84 4.61 27.78
C GLY A 162 2.14 4.21 27.12
N GLY A 163 2.29 2.92 26.87
CA GLY A 163 3.48 2.44 26.20
C GLY A 163 3.39 1.03 25.69
N LEU A 164 4.31 0.74 24.78
CA LEU A 164 4.61 -0.60 24.32
C LEU A 164 5.97 -1.01 24.88
N ALA A 165 6.04 -2.19 25.49
CA ALA A 165 7.30 -2.69 26.01
C ALA A 165 8.27 -3.03 24.87
N ALA A 166 9.57 -2.81 25.10
CA ALA A 166 10.61 -3.29 24.21
C ALA A 166 10.51 -4.81 24.06
N ALA A 167 10.72 -5.31 22.85
CA ALA A 167 10.58 -6.72 22.54
C ALA A 167 11.77 -7.22 21.70
N ARG A 168 12.18 -8.47 21.95
CA ARG A 168 13.12 -9.19 21.10
C ARG A 168 12.54 -10.56 20.76
N VAL A 169 12.50 -10.87 19.47
CA VAL A 169 12.02 -12.16 18.95
C VAL A 169 13.08 -12.72 18.04
N GLU A 170 13.38 -14.01 18.21
CA GLU A 170 14.25 -14.76 17.31
C GLU A 170 13.45 -15.94 16.75
N HIS A 171 13.33 -16.02 15.43
CA HIS A 171 12.59 -17.07 14.76
C HIS A 171 13.24 -17.40 13.42
N GLN A 172 13.61 -18.68 13.23
CA GLN A 172 14.17 -19.20 11.98
C GLN A 172 15.39 -18.39 11.44
N GLY A 173 16.26 -17.91 12.32
CA GLY A 173 17.43 -17.10 11.94
C GLY A 173 17.16 -15.60 11.81
N THR A 174 15.89 -15.19 11.75
CA THR A 174 15.47 -13.80 11.77
C THR A 174 15.36 -13.27 13.20
N THR A 175 15.97 -12.11 13.43
CA THR A 175 15.91 -11.37 14.69
C THR A 175 15.09 -10.10 14.51
N LEU A 176 14.02 -9.96 15.28
CA LEU A 176 13.27 -8.72 15.43
C LEU A 176 13.64 -8.06 16.77
N VAL A 177 13.99 -6.78 16.73
CA VAL A 177 14.23 -5.95 17.92
C VAL A 177 13.37 -4.71 17.85
N PHE A 178 12.54 -4.51 18.86
CA PHE A 178 11.71 -3.34 19.04
C PHE A 178 12.14 -2.60 20.32
N GLY A 179 12.49 -1.33 20.19
CA GLY A 179 12.99 -0.48 21.28
C GLY A 179 11.92 -0.07 22.31
N GLY A 180 10.65 -0.29 22.00
CA GLY A 180 9.53 0.16 22.82
C GLY A 180 8.90 1.43 22.27
N ALA A 181 7.74 1.78 22.84
CA ALA A 181 7.06 3.03 22.52
C ALA A 181 6.51 3.70 23.78
N ALA A 182 6.46 5.02 23.77
CA ALA A 182 5.82 5.85 24.78
C ALA A 182 4.76 6.73 24.13
N MET A 183 3.61 6.86 24.79
CA MET A 183 2.46 7.62 24.32
C MET A 183 2.00 8.57 25.42
N GLU A 184 1.60 9.78 25.04
CA GLU A 184 0.98 10.75 25.92
C GLU A 184 -0.19 11.41 25.19
N GLY A 185 -1.30 11.68 25.88
CA GLY A 185 -2.45 12.26 25.22
C GLY A 185 -3.52 12.85 26.14
N GLU A 186 -4.41 13.58 25.50
CA GLU A 186 -5.60 14.23 26.02
C GLU A 186 -6.78 13.90 25.10
N TYR A 187 -7.92 13.59 25.71
CA TYR A 187 -9.21 13.49 25.04
C TYR A 187 -10.16 14.54 25.60
N ARG A 188 -10.76 15.34 24.71
CA ARG A 188 -11.75 16.36 25.03
C ARG A 188 -13.13 15.91 24.58
N ARG A 189 -14.00 15.60 25.54
CA ARG A 189 -15.31 15.01 25.25
C ARG A 189 -16.22 15.93 24.47
N ALA A 190 -16.19 17.23 24.75
CA ALA A 190 -17.08 18.21 24.14
C ALA A 190 -16.83 18.42 22.64
N GLU A 191 -15.59 18.23 22.19
CA GLU A 191 -15.16 18.39 20.80
C GLU A 191 -14.95 17.05 20.10
N GLU A 192 -15.12 15.94 20.84
CA GLU A 192 -14.64 14.61 20.46
C GLU A 192 -13.18 14.67 19.96
N GLY A 193 -12.37 15.49 20.64
CA GLY A 193 -11.01 15.86 20.23
C GLY A 193 -9.94 15.00 20.89
N ILE A 194 -8.87 14.74 20.15
CA ILE A 194 -7.70 13.99 20.59
C ILE A 194 -6.46 14.82 20.32
N LYS A 195 -5.66 15.04 21.36
CA LYS A 195 -4.33 15.62 21.26
C LYS A 195 -3.32 14.66 21.87
N GLY A 196 -2.24 14.35 21.18
CA GLY A 196 -1.27 13.41 21.73
C GLY A 196 0.04 13.32 20.97
N THR A 197 0.99 12.63 21.58
CA THR A 197 2.27 12.30 20.98
C THR A 197 2.57 10.82 21.19
N MET A 198 3.25 10.21 20.22
CA MET A 198 3.80 8.86 20.34
C MET A 198 5.25 8.89 19.90
N ARG A 199 6.11 8.22 20.68
CA ARG A 199 7.52 8.05 20.40
C ARG A 199 7.85 6.57 20.34
N ILE A 200 8.50 6.14 19.27
CA ILE A 200 9.05 4.79 19.12
C ILE A 200 10.56 4.92 19.03
N ASP A 201 11.28 4.17 19.87
CA ASP A 201 12.74 4.27 19.95
C ASP A 201 13.39 3.68 18.68
N SER A 202 13.07 2.44 18.35
CA SER A 202 13.54 1.77 17.14
C SER A 202 12.75 0.51 16.81
N LEU A 203 12.81 0.08 15.56
CA LEU A 203 12.40 -1.25 15.09
C LEU A 203 13.46 -1.75 14.12
N SER A 204 13.97 -2.96 14.32
CA SER A 204 14.88 -3.59 13.35
C SER A 204 14.52 -5.05 13.15
N ILE A 205 14.62 -5.49 11.90
CA ILE A 205 14.49 -6.87 11.49
C ILE A 205 15.78 -7.23 10.77
N GLU A 206 16.42 -8.31 11.21
CA GLU A 206 17.71 -8.76 10.68
C GLU A 206 17.62 -10.25 10.37
N ASN A 207 17.93 -10.63 9.14
CA ASN A 207 18.10 -12.01 8.72
C ASN A 207 19.40 -12.13 7.91
N PRO A 208 20.52 -12.54 8.52
CA PRO A 208 21.82 -12.58 7.86
C PRO A 208 21.94 -13.70 6.80
N THR A 209 20.93 -14.57 6.70
CA THR A 209 20.89 -15.65 5.71
C THR A 209 19.94 -15.36 4.54
N ASP A 210 19.31 -14.18 4.54
CA ASP A 210 18.43 -13.75 3.47
C ASP A 210 19.24 -13.29 2.25
N GLU A 211 18.91 -13.81 1.06
CA GLU A 211 19.65 -13.53 -0.17
C GLU A 211 19.25 -12.18 -0.81
N GLU A 212 18.20 -11.52 -0.32
CA GLU A 212 17.72 -10.23 -0.85
C GLU A 212 17.83 -9.11 0.20
N LEU A 213 17.52 -9.41 1.46
CA LEU A 213 17.35 -8.38 2.49
C LEU A 213 17.92 -8.81 3.84
N ASN A 214 19.14 -8.36 4.14
CA ASN A 214 19.80 -8.65 5.41
C ASN A 214 19.18 -7.90 6.58
N LYS A 215 18.81 -6.63 6.39
CA LYS A 215 18.35 -5.77 7.47
C LYS A 215 17.43 -4.66 7.01
N ILE A 216 16.35 -4.47 7.77
CA ILE A 216 15.57 -3.22 7.79
C ILE A 216 15.64 -2.65 9.20
N ALA A 217 15.97 -1.36 9.31
CA ALA A 217 15.92 -0.67 10.59
C ALA A 217 15.27 0.71 10.48
N ILE A 218 14.33 0.97 11.37
CA ILE A 218 13.70 2.26 11.60
C ILE A 218 14.19 2.78 12.95
N ASN A 219 14.82 3.94 12.96
CA ASN A 219 15.32 4.57 14.17
C ASN A 219 14.54 5.86 14.44
N GLY A 220 13.97 5.97 15.64
CA GLY A 220 13.25 7.14 16.12
C GLY A 220 12.04 7.50 15.29
N VAL A 221 10.84 7.18 15.77
CA VAL A 221 9.58 7.68 15.20
C VAL A 221 8.93 8.63 16.20
N ASP A 222 8.62 9.83 15.77
CA ASP A 222 7.91 10.85 16.54
C ASP A 222 6.58 11.19 15.84
N MET A 223 5.46 10.86 16.46
CA MET A 223 4.12 11.18 15.95
C MET A 223 3.43 12.20 16.85
N HIS A 224 2.72 13.15 16.25
CA HIS A 224 1.88 14.14 16.94
C HIS A 224 0.51 14.18 16.27
N VAL A 225 -0.54 14.27 17.08
CA VAL A 225 -1.92 14.41 16.62
C VAL A 225 -2.60 15.51 17.43
N ASP A 226 -3.39 16.34 16.77
CA ASP A 226 -4.28 17.33 17.39
C ASP A 226 -5.52 17.43 16.48
N THR A 227 -6.51 16.60 16.74
CA THR A 227 -7.71 16.45 15.91
C THR A 227 -8.99 16.59 16.72
N ARG A 228 -10.09 16.90 16.03
CA ARG A 228 -11.44 16.98 16.60
C ARG A 228 -12.48 16.59 15.57
N LEU A 229 -13.68 16.26 16.02
CA LEU A 229 -14.80 16.07 15.11
C LEU A 229 -15.21 17.41 14.46
N GLY A 230 -15.23 17.44 13.13
CA GLY A 230 -15.64 18.58 12.33
C GLY A 230 -17.16 18.75 12.24
N LYS A 231 -17.60 19.93 11.78
CA LYS A 231 -19.03 20.27 11.55
C LYS A 231 -19.73 19.31 10.60
N PHE A 232 -18.99 18.74 9.66
CA PHE A 232 -19.50 17.78 8.67
C PHE A 232 -19.42 16.32 9.12
N GLY A 233 -18.99 16.05 10.37
CA GLY A 233 -18.84 14.68 10.89
C GLY A 233 -17.60 13.95 10.37
N VAL A 234 -16.60 14.70 9.89
CA VAL A 234 -15.26 14.21 9.50
C VAL A 234 -14.24 14.78 10.47
N SER A 235 -13.20 14.02 10.82
CA SER A 235 -12.13 14.50 11.71
C SER A 235 -11.30 15.59 11.03
N VAL A 236 -11.04 16.68 11.73
CA VAL A 236 -10.25 17.83 11.27
C VAL A 236 -9.15 18.16 12.27
N GLY A 237 -8.04 18.74 11.81
CA GLY A 237 -6.90 19.07 12.65
C GLY A 237 -5.55 18.76 12.02
N ASP A 238 -4.53 18.69 12.86
CA ASP A 238 -3.13 18.50 12.46
C ASP A 238 -2.62 17.12 12.89
N THR A 239 -1.96 16.42 11.97
CA THR A 239 -1.22 15.18 12.23
C THR A 239 0.19 15.32 11.69
N SER A 240 1.20 14.86 12.41
CA SER A 240 2.56 14.79 11.89
C SER A 240 3.29 13.54 12.36
N MET A 241 4.20 13.06 11.51
CA MET A 241 5.09 11.94 11.79
C MET A 241 6.50 12.33 11.33
N LYS A 242 7.51 12.01 12.13
CA LYS A 242 8.92 12.14 11.76
C LYS A 242 9.62 10.81 12.02
N VAL A 243 10.44 10.38 11.09
CA VAL A 243 11.32 9.22 11.25
C VAL A 243 12.75 9.72 11.09
N LYS A 244 13.60 9.51 12.10
CA LYS A 244 14.98 10.03 12.05
C LYS A 244 15.79 9.33 10.98
N ARG A 245 15.65 8.00 10.88
CA ARG A 245 16.33 7.20 9.85
C ARG A 245 15.59 5.92 9.52
N LEU A 246 15.45 5.63 8.24
CA LEU A 246 15.16 4.30 7.69
C LEU A 246 16.44 3.78 7.03
N ASP A 247 16.80 2.54 7.31
CA ASP A 247 18.01 1.89 6.83
C ASP A 247 17.63 0.54 6.24
N ILE A 248 18.07 0.28 5.00
CA ILE A 248 17.81 -0.94 4.25
C ILE A 248 19.16 -1.47 3.79
N GLN A 249 19.51 -2.68 4.21
CA GLN A 249 20.78 -3.31 3.85
C GLN A 249 20.51 -4.64 3.16
N GLY A 250 21.06 -4.79 1.97
CA GLY A 250 21.16 -6.07 1.28
C GLY A 250 22.41 -6.86 1.70
N PRO A 251 22.66 -8.01 1.04
CA PRO A 251 23.94 -8.72 1.01
C PRO A 251 25.14 -7.82 0.71
N ALA A 252 26.36 -8.28 1.06
CA ALA A 252 27.59 -7.48 0.95
C ALA A 252 27.94 -7.02 -0.47
N ASP A 253 27.38 -7.66 -1.49
CA ASP A 253 27.48 -7.38 -2.92
C ASP A 253 26.29 -6.57 -3.47
N GLN A 254 25.26 -6.31 -2.66
CA GLN A 254 24.11 -5.48 -3.03
C GLN A 254 24.19 -4.08 -2.44
N VAL A 255 23.52 -3.14 -3.10
CA VAL A 255 23.52 -1.73 -2.73
C VAL A 255 22.59 -1.50 -1.53
N SER A 256 23.12 -0.97 -0.43
CA SER A 256 22.31 -0.52 0.71
C SER A 256 21.69 0.85 0.46
N ALA A 257 20.55 1.16 1.08
CA ALA A 257 19.93 2.48 1.02
C ALA A 257 19.58 3.00 2.43
N ALA A 258 19.61 4.32 2.58
CA ALA A 258 19.14 4.97 3.80
C ALA A 258 18.39 6.27 3.50
N LEU A 259 17.35 6.53 4.30
CA LEU A 259 16.60 7.78 4.28
C LEU A 259 16.73 8.43 5.66
N ASP A 260 17.28 9.63 5.74
CA ASP A 260 17.39 10.40 6.98
C ASP A 260 16.34 11.54 6.98
N ASP A 261 15.85 11.86 8.17
CA ASP A 261 14.90 12.95 8.45
C ASP A 261 13.65 12.92 7.55
N LEU A 262 13.00 11.76 7.50
CA LEU A 262 11.69 11.62 6.87
C LEU A 262 10.65 12.36 7.71
N ALA A 263 9.79 13.14 7.07
CA ALA A 263 8.69 13.81 7.73
C ALA A 263 7.42 13.78 6.89
N TYR A 264 6.30 13.66 7.59
CA TYR A 264 4.95 13.74 7.07
C TYR A 264 4.15 14.71 7.93
N THR A 265 3.40 15.62 7.31
CA THR A 265 2.42 16.45 7.98
C THR A 265 1.12 16.47 7.20
N LEU A 266 0.00 16.28 7.88
CA LEU A 266 -1.36 16.39 7.34
C LEU A 266 -2.10 17.47 8.12
N LYS A 267 -2.72 18.39 7.39
CA LYS A 267 -3.61 19.41 7.94
C LYS A 267 -4.95 19.31 7.25
N ILE A 268 -6.01 19.15 8.03
CA ILE A 268 -7.38 19.17 7.53
C ILE A 268 -8.11 20.32 8.20
N GLY A 269 -8.61 21.25 7.39
CA GLY A 269 -9.39 22.40 7.82
C GLY A 269 -10.78 22.39 7.23
N GLU A 270 -11.72 23.02 7.92
CA GLU A 270 -13.10 23.20 7.43
C GLU A 270 -13.54 24.66 7.58
N ASN A 271 -14.42 25.11 6.69
CA ASN A 271 -15.21 26.31 6.86
C ASN A 271 -16.71 25.94 6.91
N ASP A 272 -17.61 26.89 6.63
CA ASP A 272 -19.05 26.63 6.74
C ASP A 272 -19.63 25.76 5.61
N THR A 273 -18.91 25.60 4.50
CA THR A 273 -19.40 24.87 3.31
C THR A 273 -18.43 23.83 2.75
N THR A 274 -17.13 23.94 3.07
CA THR A 274 -16.08 23.16 2.44
C THR A 274 -15.02 22.66 3.42
N ILE A 275 -14.35 21.59 3.04
CA ILE A 275 -13.19 20.98 3.68
C ILE A 275 -11.97 21.18 2.77
N ASN A 276 -10.81 21.42 3.37
CA ASN A 276 -9.52 21.53 2.69
C ASN A 276 -8.50 20.63 3.39
N GLY A 277 -7.60 20.04 2.62
CA GLY A 277 -6.52 19.19 3.08
C GLY A 277 -5.17 19.63 2.53
N GLU A 278 -4.12 19.53 3.34
CA GLU A 278 -2.73 19.73 2.92
C GLU A 278 -1.88 18.61 3.52
N ALA A 279 -1.22 17.83 2.67
CA ALA A 279 -0.26 16.80 3.04
C ALA A 279 1.14 17.20 2.54
N VAL A 280 2.13 17.18 3.42
CA VAL A 280 3.54 17.44 3.08
C VAL A 280 4.36 16.22 3.44
N TYR A 281 5.13 15.73 2.48
CA TYR A 281 6.12 14.68 2.63
C TYR A 281 7.50 15.27 2.39
N SER A 282 8.50 14.92 3.20
CA SER A 282 9.88 15.32 2.96
C SER A 282 10.87 14.26 3.39
N VAL A 283 12.00 14.22 2.70
CA VAL A 283 13.19 13.46 3.06
C VAL A 283 14.36 14.44 3.18
N GLY A 284 15.04 14.45 4.33
CA GLY A 284 16.18 15.34 4.55
C GLY A 284 17.46 14.85 3.87
N LYS A 285 17.61 13.55 3.67
CA LYS A 285 18.68 12.94 2.86
C LYS A 285 18.31 11.55 2.38
N LEU A 286 18.51 11.27 1.09
CA LEU A 286 18.56 9.91 0.54
C LEU A 286 20.03 9.52 0.35
N SER A 287 20.40 8.32 0.78
CA SER A 287 21.73 7.75 0.55
C SER A 287 21.61 6.38 -0.11
N VAL A 288 22.48 6.13 -1.09
CA VAL A 288 22.61 4.83 -1.76
C VAL A 288 24.09 4.43 -1.66
N GLY A 289 24.37 3.32 -1.00
CA GLY A 289 25.69 3.03 -0.45
C GLY A 289 26.15 4.15 0.48
N SER A 290 27.33 4.71 0.21
CA SER A 290 27.85 5.90 0.89
C SER A 290 27.52 7.21 0.15
N THR A 291 26.83 7.14 -0.98
CA THR A 291 26.61 8.29 -1.87
C THR A 291 25.34 9.01 -1.48
N ASP A 292 25.46 10.31 -1.19
CA ASP A 292 24.33 11.20 -0.92
C ASP A 292 23.60 11.51 -2.23
N MET A 293 22.31 11.24 -2.32
CA MET A 293 21.48 11.49 -3.51
C MET A 293 20.70 12.80 -3.43
N GLY A 294 20.82 13.55 -2.33
CA GLY A 294 20.11 14.80 -2.10
C GLY A 294 18.90 14.65 -1.20
N ASN A 295 18.03 15.65 -1.26
CA ASN A 295 16.83 15.79 -0.43
C ASN A 295 15.62 16.21 -1.27
N GLY A 296 14.43 15.98 -0.73
CA GLY A 296 13.20 16.26 -1.45
C GLY A 296 12.00 16.57 -0.58
N GLN A 297 11.02 17.22 -1.20
CA GLN A 297 9.73 17.53 -0.58
C GLN A 297 8.61 17.46 -1.61
N ILE A 298 7.47 16.92 -1.21
CA ILE A 298 6.23 16.89 -1.99
C ILE A 298 5.12 17.49 -1.13
N THR A 299 4.42 18.49 -1.64
CA THR A 299 3.24 19.06 -0.99
C THR A 299 2.01 18.84 -1.86
N ILE A 300 1.00 18.16 -1.32
CA ILE A 300 -0.29 17.87 -1.97
C ILE A 300 -1.37 18.65 -1.23
N LYS A 301 -2.16 19.44 -1.96
CA LYS A 301 -3.25 20.25 -1.44
C LYS A 301 -4.53 19.89 -2.15
N LEU A 302 -5.59 19.72 -1.39
CA LEU A 302 -6.93 19.50 -1.89
C LEU A 302 -7.83 20.58 -1.31
N ALA A 303 -8.44 21.39 -2.17
CA ALA A 303 -9.26 22.52 -1.78
C ALA A 303 -10.68 22.41 -2.30
N ASN A 304 -11.60 23.10 -1.62
CA ASN A 304 -13.01 23.23 -2.00
C ASN A 304 -13.78 21.90 -2.08
N LEU A 305 -13.52 20.96 -1.16
CA LEU A 305 -14.35 19.76 -1.04
C LEU A 305 -15.67 20.13 -0.38
N GLU A 306 -16.82 19.87 -1.00
CA GLU A 306 -18.12 20.14 -0.36
C GLU A 306 -18.29 19.24 0.88
N GLY A 307 -18.63 19.84 2.02
CA GLY A 307 -18.58 19.14 3.30
C GLY A 307 -19.59 17.99 3.42
N ASN A 308 -20.83 18.17 2.95
CA ASN A 308 -21.84 17.12 3.03
C ASN A 308 -21.57 15.96 2.06
N ALA A 309 -21.11 16.26 0.85
CA ALA A 309 -20.70 15.30 -0.16
C ALA A 309 -19.49 14.50 0.31
N THR A 310 -18.51 15.16 0.97
CA THR A 310 -17.37 14.47 1.59
C THR A 310 -17.84 13.45 2.63
N ARG A 311 -18.83 13.80 3.47
CA ARG A 311 -19.42 12.86 4.44
C ARG A 311 -20.11 11.68 3.76
N LYS A 312 -20.88 11.92 2.68
CA LYS A 312 -21.51 10.84 1.90
C LYS A 312 -20.45 9.91 1.31
N LEU A 313 -19.44 10.48 0.67
CA LEU A 313 -18.37 9.74 0.01
C LEU A 313 -17.56 8.90 1.01
N ALA A 314 -17.27 9.40 2.21
CA ALA A 314 -16.59 8.63 3.25
C ALA A 314 -17.36 7.35 3.65
N ARG A 315 -18.71 7.42 3.67
CA ARG A 315 -19.55 6.24 3.91
C ARG A 315 -19.51 5.29 2.72
N THR A 316 -19.62 5.82 1.50
CA THR A 316 -19.54 5.01 0.28
C THR A 316 -18.20 4.29 0.15
N TYR A 317 -17.09 4.94 0.50
CA TYR A 317 -15.78 4.30 0.61
C TYR A 317 -15.75 3.17 1.64
N THR A 318 -16.33 3.39 2.83
CA THR A 318 -16.41 2.36 3.87
C THR A 318 -17.20 1.14 3.39
N ASP A 319 -18.34 1.36 2.75
CA ASP A 319 -19.16 0.29 2.17
C ASP A 319 -18.42 -0.45 1.04
N LEU A 320 -17.63 0.27 0.22
CA LEU A 320 -16.79 -0.30 -0.83
C LEU A 320 -15.69 -1.20 -0.26
N VAL A 321 -14.93 -0.71 0.73
CA VAL A 321 -13.93 -1.51 1.43
C VAL A 321 -14.56 -2.75 2.06
N ASN A 322 -15.75 -2.62 2.66
CA ASN A 322 -16.46 -3.76 3.24
C ASN A 322 -16.84 -4.81 2.19
N ALA A 323 -17.33 -4.37 1.02
CA ALA A 323 -17.66 -5.26 -0.07
C ALA A 323 -16.41 -5.99 -0.61
N MET A 324 -15.30 -5.26 -0.80
CA MET A 324 -14.02 -5.83 -1.24
C MET A 324 -13.47 -6.84 -0.21
N MET A 325 -13.54 -6.50 1.08
CA MET A 325 -13.13 -7.41 2.15
C MET A 325 -13.97 -8.68 2.15
N ALA A 326 -15.30 -8.57 2.03
CA ALA A 326 -16.19 -9.74 1.96
C ALA A 326 -15.88 -10.64 0.75
N GLN A 327 -15.57 -10.04 -0.40
CA GLN A 327 -15.13 -10.77 -1.60
C GLN A 327 -13.79 -11.47 -1.38
N SER A 328 -12.80 -10.80 -0.78
CA SER A 328 -11.48 -11.37 -0.48
C SER A 328 -11.54 -12.56 0.48
N THR A 329 -12.57 -12.63 1.33
CA THR A 329 -12.84 -13.74 2.25
C THR A 329 -13.71 -14.85 1.65
N GLY A 330 -13.94 -14.84 0.33
CA GLY A 330 -14.70 -15.88 -0.38
C GLY A 330 -16.22 -15.74 -0.29
N GLY A 331 -16.74 -14.54 0.01
CA GLY A 331 -18.16 -14.24 -0.10
C GLY A 331 -18.60 -14.15 -1.56
N GLU A 332 -19.79 -14.67 -1.89
CA GLU A 332 -20.40 -14.46 -3.20
C GLU A 332 -20.64 -12.95 -3.41
N THR A 333 -20.13 -12.39 -4.51
CA THR A 333 -20.46 -11.04 -4.93
C THR A 333 -21.87 -11.00 -5.49
N ASP A 334 -22.76 -10.26 -4.84
CA ASP A 334 -24.03 -9.87 -5.45
C ASP A 334 -23.72 -8.80 -6.49
N ASP A 335 -23.67 -9.21 -7.76
CA ASP A 335 -23.38 -8.33 -8.90
C ASP A 335 -24.33 -7.12 -8.97
N ALA A 336 -25.57 -7.26 -8.50
CA ALA A 336 -26.53 -6.16 -8.45
C ALA A 336 -26.16 -5.16 -7.33
N ALA A 337 -25.72 -5.64 -6.18
CA ALA A 337 -25.24 -4.78 -5.10
C ALA A 337 -23.92 -4.08 -5.46
N ALA A 338 -23.00 -4.77 -6.14
CA ALA A 338 -21.77 -4.19 -6.66
C ALA A 338 -22.05 -3.10 -7.70
N ALA A 339 -22.96 -3.35 -8.64
CA ALA A 339 -23.38 -2.37 -9.63
C ALA A 339 -24.06 -1.14 -9.01
N GLU A 340 -24.90 -1.32 -7.98
CA GLU A 340 -25.53 -0.21 -7.26
C GLU A 340 -24.51 0.60 -6.46
N LEU A 341 -23.54 -0.06 -5.83
CA LEU A 341 -22.45 0.59 -5.10
C LEU A 341 -21.57 1.42 -6.03
N MET A 342 -21.29 0.92 -7.24
CA MET A 342 -20.58 1.68 -8.28
C MET A 342 -21.39 2.91 -8.73
N LYS A 343 -22.69 2.77 -9.00
CA LYS A 343 -23.56 3.90 -9.35
C LYS A 343 -23.60 4.97 -8.25
N ARG A 344 -23.73 4.55 -6.99
CA ARG A 344 -23.70 5.45 -5.84
C ARG A 344 -22.36 6.18 -5.73
N SER A 345 -21.25 5.48 -5.96
CA SER A 345 -19.90 6.07 -5.97
C SER A 345 -19.76 7.18 -7.03
N VAL A 346 -20.23 6.93 -8.26
CA VAL A 346 -20.25 7.95 -9.32
C VAL A 346 -21.09 9.15 -8.92
N SER A 347 -22.28 8.94 -8.35
CA SER A 347 -23.14 10.03 -7.89
C SER A 347 -22.51 10.86 -6.76
N ASP A 348 -21.91 10.21 -5.76
CA ASP A 348 -21.29 10.91 -4.63
C ASP A 348 -20.05 11.70 -5.06
N VAL A 349 -19.25 11.14 -5.98
CA VAL A 349 -18.13 11.86 -6.60
C VAL A 349 -18.67 13.08 -7.36
N ARG A 350 -19.72 12.94 -8.17
CA ARG A 350 -20.32 14.09 -8.88
C ARG A 350 -20.77 15.19 -7.91
N ASP A 351 -21.45 14.83 -6.82
CA ASP A 351 -21.89 15.79 -5.79
C ASP A 351 -20.69 16.55 -5.19
N LEU A 352 -19.57 15.85 -4.96
CA LEU A 352 -18.33 16.46 -4.48
C LEU A 352 -17.76 17.48 -5.48
N LEU A 353 -17.82 17.15 -6.78
CA LEU A 353 -17.28 17.99 -7.85
C LEU A 353 -18.06 19.30 -8.05
N VAL A 354 -19.29 19.43 -7.55
CA VAL A 354 -20.11 20.65 -7.65
C VAL A 354 -19.42 21.87 -7.04
N ALA A 355 -18.64 21.69 -5.97
CA ALA A 355 -17.89 22.78 -5.33
C ALA A 355 -16.63 23.19 -6.11
N GLY A 356 -16.31 22.53 -7.23
CA GLY A 356 -15.13 22.79 -8.05
C GLY A 356 -13.82 22.53 -7.29
N PRO A 357 -13.61 21.29 -6.80
CA PRO A 357 -12.42 20.98 -6.04
C PRO A 357 -11.17 21.16 -6.88
N THR A 358 -10.08 21.55 -6.22
CA THR A 358 -8.78 21.74 -6.86
C THR A 358 -7.75 20.89 -6.14
N LEU A 359 -7.06 20.04 -6.90
CA LEU A 359 -5.87 19.31 -6.47
C LEU A 359 -4.64 20.07 -6.94
N THR A 360 -3.75 20.41 -6.01
CA THR A 360 -2.48 21.07 -6.31
C THR A 360 -1.34 20.28 -5.71
N VAL A 361 -0.33 19.94 -6.51
CA VAL A 361 0.93 19.40 -6.05
C VAL A 361 2.00 20.48 -6.22
N ASP A 362 2.34 21.19 -5.15
CA ASP A 362 3.29 22.31 -5.19
C ASP A 362 3.94 22.60 -3.82
N PRO A 363 5.28 22.48 -3.68
CA PRO A 363 6.21 21.93 -4.67
C PRO A 363 6.28 20.39 -4.64
N VAL A 364 6.62 19.79 -5.78
CA VAL A 364 7.56 18.65 -5.82
C VAL A 364 8.95 19.24 -6.01
N LEU A 365 9.86 18.98 -5.08
CA LEU A 365 11.20 19.52 -5.08
C LEU A 365 12.21 18.38 -4.89
N TRP A 366 13.25 18.37 -5.71
CA TRP A 366 14.46 17.59 -5.46
C TRP A 366 15.69 18.48 -5.55
N LYS A 367 16.64 18.30 -4.65
CA LYS A 367 17.81 19.16 -4.51
C LYS A 367 19.08 18.39 -4.18
N THR A 368 20.17 18.74 -4.88
CA THR A 368 21.54 18.39 -4.51
C THR A 368 22.36 19.66 -4.24
N ASP A 369 23.65 19.54 -3.97
CA ASP A 369 24.57 20.69 -3.90
C ASP A 369 24.84 21.33 -5.27
N LYS A 370 24.42 20.69 -6.37
CA LYS A 370 24.59 21.18 -7.76
C LYS A 370 23.37 21.89 -8.33
N GLY A 371 22.23 21.88 -7.64
CA GLY A 371 21.03 22.61 -8.06
C GLY A 371 19.75 22.04 -7.47
N GLU A 372 18.63 22.60 -7.90
CA GLU A 372 17.29 22.15 -7.53
C GLU A 372 16.40 22.01 -8.76
N SER A 373 15.53 21.00 -8.74
CA SER A 373 14.49 20.79 -9.74
C SER A 373 13.13 20.82 -9.06
N ARG A 374 12.15 21.42 -9.73
CA ARG A 374 10.81 21.65 -9.20
C ARG A 374 9.75 21.25 -10.22
N LEU A 375 8.71 20.58 -9.74
CA LEU A 375 7.45 20.37 -10.45
C LEU A 375 6.32 21.03 -9.65
N THR A 376 5.45 21.72 -10.36
CA THR A 376 4.16 22.17 -9.83
C THR A 376 3.05 21.66 -10.72
N TYR A 377 2.02 21.05 -10.14
CA TYR A 377 0.86 20.55 -10.86
C TYR A 377 -0.42 21.08 -10.22
N THR A 378 -1.39 21.48 -11.03
CA THR A 378 -2.72 21.90 -10.60
C THR A 378 -3.77 21.28 -11.50
N LEU A 379 -4.73 20.58 -10.90
CA LEU A 379 -5.90 20.00 -11.53
C LEU A 379 -7.14 20.64 -10.90
N ALA A 380 -7.91 21.35 -11.72
CA ALA A 380 -9.22 21.84 -11.33
C ALA A 380 -10.29 20.91 -11.89
N LEU A 381 -11.25 20.54 -11.06
CA LEU A 381 -12.31 19.62 -11.42
C LEU A 381 -13.67 20.33 -11.52
N GLN A 382 -14.60 19.69 -12.21
CA GLN A 382 -15.98 20.13 -12.41
C GLN A 382 -16.90 18.90 -12.46
N PRO A 383 -18.21 19.05 -12.18
CA PRO A 383 -19.12 17.92 -12.30
C PRO A 383 -19.27 17.48 -13.77
N PRO A 384 -19.24 16.17 -14.08
CA PRO A 384 -19.55 15.66 -15.43
C PRO A 384 -20.98 16.03 -15.83
N LYS A 385 -21.21 16.19 -17.14
CA LYS A 385 -22.51 16.60 -17.70
C LYS A 385 -23.48 15.43 -17.82
N ASP A 386 -22.95 14.28 -18.21
CA ASP A 386 -23.70 13.03 -18.34
C ASP A 386 -23.17 12.04 -17.31
N ALA A 387 -23.98 11.71 -16.30
CA ALA A 387 -23.58 10.81 -15.22
C ALA A 387 -23.68 9.32 -15.60
N ASP A 388 -24.32 9.01 -16.74
CA ASP A 388 -24.50 7.66 -17.26
C ASP A 388 -23.46 7.32 -18.33
N ALA A 389 -22.54 8.25 -18.64
CA ALA A 389 -21.45 8.03 -19.57
C ALA A 389 -20.46 6.95 -19.06
N PRO A 390 -19.72 6.28 -19.96
CA PRO A 390 -18.63 5.38 -19.56
C PRO A 390 -17.63 6.09 -18.65
N VAL A 391 -16.98 5.35 -17.73
CA VAL A 391 -16.07 5.92 -16.71
C VAL A 391 -14.96 6.78 -17.34
N GLN A 392 -14.40 6.35 -18.47
CA GLN A 392 -13.37 7.11 -19.19
C GLN A 392 -13.88 8.50 -19.63
N GLU A 393 -15.13 8.56 -20.10
CA GLU A 393 -15.77 9.81 -20.51
C GLU A 393 -16.17 10.67 -19.31
N LEU A 394 -16.59 10.05 -18.19
CA LEU A 394 -16.82 10.76 -16.93
C LEU A 394 -15.53 11.46 -16.43
N VAL A 395 -14.39 10.76 -16.46
CA VAL A 395 -13.09 11.31 -16.08
C VAL A 395 -12.72 12.48 -16.99
N ARG A 396 -12.89 12.33 -18.32
CA ARG A 396 -12.64 13.42 -19.28
C ARG A 396 -13.50 14.65 -18.98
N GLN A 397 -14.80 14.47 -18.73
CA GLN A 397 -15.71 15.59 -18.45
C GLN A 397 -15.43 16.25 -17.10
N ALA A 398 -14.91 15.50 -16.13
CA ALA A 398 -14.60 15.97 -14.80
C ALA A 398 -13.39 16.92 -14.75
N ILE A 399 -12.49 16.84 -15.73
CA ILE A 399 -11.31 17.71 -15.81
C ILE A 399 -11.72 19.07 -16.39
N LYS A 400 -11.68 20.12 -15.57
CA LYS A 400 -11.93 21.50 -16.00
C LYS A 400 -10.70 22.15 -16.62
N SER A 401 -9.56 21.98 -15.96
CA SER A 401 -8.27 22.50 -16.41
C SER A 401 -7.13 21.78 -15.74
N MET A 402 -5.99 21.68 -16.43
CA MET A 402 -4.74 21.13 -15.88
C MET A 402 -3.59 22.06 -16.21
N GLN A 403 -2.69 22.24 -15.26
CA GLN A 403 -1.47 23.03 -15.44
C GLN A 403 -0.32 22.27 -14.80
N ALA A 404 0.77 22.05 -15.54
CA ALA A 404 2.01 21.51 -15.03
C ALA A 404 3.16 22.42 -15.44
N HIS A 405 3.99 22.80 -14.47
CA HIS A 405 5.23 23.52 -14.72
C HIS A 405 6.39 22.72 -14.13
N VAL A 406 7.30 22.30 -14.99
CA VAL A 406 8.50 21.55 -14.61
C VAL A 406 9.72 22.39 -14.92
N VAL A 407 10.60 22.53 -13.95
CA VAL A 407 11.92 23.12 -14.10
C VAL A 407 12.93 22.09 -13.62
N VAL A 408 13.75 21.58 -14.53
CA VAL A 408 14.82 20.63 -14.22
C VAL A 408 16.16 21.33 -14.38
N SER A 409 16.95 21.40 -13.31
CA SER A 409 18.32 21.92 -13.35
C SER A 409 19.24 20.90 -14.04
N LYS A 410 19.87 21.28 -15.16
CA LYS A 410 20.80 20.40 -15.90
C LYS A 410 21.99 19.97 -15.03
N PRO A 411 22.67 20.88 -14.29
CA PRO A 411 23.77 20.48 -13.39
C PRO A 411 23.33 19.49 -12.32
N MET A 412 22.11 19.64 -11.78
CA MET A 412 21.56 18.70 -10.79
C MET A 412 21.27 17.34 -11.42
N ALA A 413 20.62 17.29 -12.59
CA ALA A 413 20.31 16.05 -13.28
C ALA A 413 21.58 15.25 -13.65
N GLN A 414 22.61 15.94 -14.15
CA GLN A 414 23.92 15.35 -14.43
C GLN A 414 24.60 14.81 -13.16
N ASP A 415 24.58 15.59 -12.08
CA ASP A 415 25.13 15.19 -10.79
C ASP A 415 24.42 13.97 -10.20
N LEU A 416 23.09 13.93 -10.25
CA LEU A 416 22.30 12.80 -9.77
C LEU A 416 22.57 11.53 -10.57
N LEU A 417 22.58 11.61 -11.91
CA LEU A 417 22.91 10.46 -12.76
C LEU A 417 24.34 9.98 -12.51
N ALA A 418 25.32 10.88 -12.39
CA ALA A 418 26.68 10.50 -12.04
C ALA A 418 26.77 9.78 -10.68
N ARG A 419 26.04 10.26 -9.67
CA ARG A 419 25.97 9.61 -8.35
C ARG A 419 25.37 8.21 -8.43
N VAL A 420 24.32 8.02 -9.23
CA VAL A 420 23.72 6.70 -9.48
C VAL A 420 24.76 5.77 -10.12
N LEU A 421 25.43 6.19 -11.20
CA LEU A 421 26.47 5.40 -11.87
C LEU A 421 27.61 4.99 -10.90
N VAL A 422 28.03 5.90 -10.01
CA VAL A 422 29.03 5.59 -8.98
C VAL A 422 28.49 4.58 -7.97
N ALA A 423 27.26 4.79 -7.46
CA ALA A 423 26.71 4.02 -6.36
C ALA A 423 26.25 2.61 -6.78
N THR A 424 25.78 2.42 -8.01
CA THR A 424 25.19 1.15 -8.46
C THR A 424 26.09 0.39 -9.44
N GLN A 425 26.86 1.10 -10.27
CA GLN A 425 27.72 0.48 -11.30
C GLN A 425 29.22 0.58 -10.98
N GLY A 426 29.59 1.27 -9.89
CA GLY A 426 31.00 1.40 -9.48
C GLY A 426 31.87 2.19 -10.46
N VAL A 427 31.28 2.98 -11.35
CA VAL A 427 31.99 3.81 -12.33
C VAL A 427 32.85 4.85 -11.61
N ALA A 428 34.06 5.11 -12.10
CA ALA A 428 34.92 6.12 -11.50
C ALA A 428 34.27 7.53 -11.56
N PRO A 429 34.39 8.37 -10.52
CA PRO A 429 33.66 9.65 -10.46
C PRO A 429 33.84 10.58 -11.67
N ASP A 430 35.07 10.70 -12.19
CA ASP A 430 35.35 11.55 -13.35
C ASP A 430 34.72 11.00 -14.65
N GLU A 431 34.71 9.67 -14.81
CA GLU A 431 34.08 8.99 -15.95
C GLU A 431 32.55 9.08 -15.86
N ALA A 432 31.99 8.86 -14.65
CA ALA A 432 30.56 8.98 -14.39
C ALA A 432 30.05 10.39 -14.66
N ALA A 433 30.81 11.42 -14.27
CA ALA A 433 30.48 12.82 -14.56
C ALA A 433 30.45 13.11 -16.07
N THR A 434 31.41 12.56 -16.82
CA THR A 434 31.47 12.73 -18.29
C THR A 434 30.30 12.02 -18.97
N ARG A 435 30.06 10.74 -18.62
CA ARG A 435 28.94 9.96 -19.16
C ARG A 435 27.59 10.61 -18.85
N ALA A 436 27.37 11.04 -17.61
CA ALA A 436 26.14 11.70 -17.23
C ALA A 436 25.94 13.04 -17.98
N ALA A 437 27.02 13.80 -18.20
CA ALA A 437 26.94 15.02 -18.98
C ALA A 437 26.52 14.76 -20.43
N ASP A 438 27.17 13.80 -21.08
CA ASP A 438 26.88 13.42 -22.47
C ASP A 438 25.46 12.88 -22.62
N GLU A 439 25.02 12.03 -21.69
CA GLU A 439 23.70 11.41 -21.72
C GLU A 439 22.58 12.43 -21.50
N ILE A 440 22.69 13.28 -20.46
CA ILE A 440 21.72 14.35 -20.23
C ILE A 440 21.71 15.34 -21.40
N GLN A 441 22.87 15.72 -21.95
CA GLN A 441 22.93 16.61 -23.11
C GLN A 441 22.24 15.98 -24.34
N THR A 442 22.49 14.71 -24.61
CA THR A 442 21.89 13.98 -25.73
C THR A 442 20.37 13.91 -25.58
N SER A 443 19.89 13.48 -24.42
CA SER A 443 18.46 13.36 -24.10
C SER A 443 17.76 14.72 -24.13
N THR A 444 18.42 15.77 -23.62
CA THR A 444 17.90 17.15 -23.71
C THR A 444 17.74 17.57 -25.17
N GLY A 445 18.76 17.37 -26.00
CA GLY A 445 18.71 17.75 -27.41
C GLY A 445 17.61 17.03 -28.19
N MET A 446 17.37 15.75 -27.89
CA MET A 446 16.26 14.99 -28.47
C MET A 446 14.90 15.50 -27.99
N ALA A 447 14.74 15.75 -26.69
CA ALA A 447 13.51 16.30 -26.12
C ALA A 447 13.19 17.70 -26.64
N GLU A 448 14.20 18.52 -26.90
CA GLU A 448 14.04 19.82 -27.58
C GLU A 448 13.61 19.66 -29.04
N MET A 449 14.20 18.71 -29.77
CA MET A 449 13.83 18.42 -31.15
C MET A 449 12.36 17.99 -31.27
N MET A 450 11.87 17.22 -30.29
CA MET A 450 10.47 16.81 -30.19
C MET A 450 9.53 17.91 -29.62
N GLY A 451 10.07 19.06 -29.20
CA GLY A 451 9.28 20.15 -28.62
C GLY A 451 8.78 19.92 -27.18
N ILE A 452 9.24 18.85 -26.53
CA ILE A 452 8.83 18.45 -25.16
C ILE A 452 9.46 19.37 -24.12
N VAL A 453 10.72 19.74 -24.33
CA VAL A 453 11.50 20.59 -23.41
C VAL A 453 11.92 21.88 -24.13
N ARG A 454 12.01 22.97 -23.37
CA ARG A 454 12.75 24.18 -23.77
C ARG A 454 13.93 24.42 -22.85
N SER A 455 15.13 24.61 -23.39
CA SER A 455 16.25 25.12 -22.60
C SER A 455 16.06 26.60 -22.24
N ASP A 456 16.30 26.92 -20.98
CA ASP A 456 16.50 28.28 -20.47
C ASP A 456 17.79 28.31 -19.65
N GLY A 457 18.91 28.57 -20.32
CA GLY A 457 20.25 28.48 -19.73
C GLY A 457 20.54 27.09 -19.17
N ASP A 458 20.83 27.04 -17.87
CA ASP A 458 21.14 25.82 -17.11
C ASP A 458 19.88 25.00 -16.74
N ASN A 459 18.69 25.44 -17.15
CA ASN A 459 17.43 24.76 -16.85
C ASN A 459 16.77 24.20 -18.11
N MET A 460 16.07 23.10 -17.92
CA MET A 460 15.10 22.53 -18.86
C MET A 460 13.70 22.86 -18.33
N ARG A 461 12.82 23.38 -19.19
CA ARG A 461 11.45 23.72 -18.82
C ARG A 461 10.43 22.95 -19.63
N ILE A 462 9.37 22.54 -18.95
CA ILE A 462 8.17 21.95 -19.53
C ILE A 462 6.98 22.71 -18.95
N ASP A 463 6.18 23.32 -19.83
CA ASP A 463 4.97 24.04 -19.46
C ASP A 463 3.77 23.41 -20.16
N LEU A 464 2.95 22.64 -19.44
CA LEU A 464 1.70 22.06 -19.93
C LEU A 464 0.52 22.87 -19.40
N VAL A 465 -0.36 23.32 -20.29
CA VAL A 465 -1.59 24.03 -19.93
C VAL A 465 -2.75 23.47 -20.74
N TYR A 466 -3.78 23.00 -20.04
CA TYR A 466 -5.09 22.65 -20.58
C TYR A 466 -6.16 23.50 -19.90
N ASP A 467 -6.93 24.28 -20.68
CA ASP A 467 -7.92 25.23 -20.18
C ASP A 467 -9.38 24.74 -20.28
N GLY A 468 -9.58 23.47 -20.65
CA GLY A 468 -10.90 22.87 -20.91
C GLY A 468 -11.26 22.83 -22.39
N ALA A 469 -10.58 23.59 -23.25
CA ALA A 469 -10.81 23.60 -24.69
C ALA A 469 -9.54 23.33 -25.50
N LYS A 470 -8.40 23.88 -25.06
CA LYS A 470 -7.11 23.76 -25.74
C LYS A 470 -6.06 23.26 -24.78
N ALA A 471 -5.17 22.42 -25.30
CA ALA A 471 -3.96 22.00 -24.61
C ALA A 471 -2.75 22.63 -25.30
N THR A 472 -1.80 23.12 -24.52
CA THR A 472 -0.52 23.61 -25.02
C THR A 472 0.62 22.99 -24.24
N LEU A 473 1.67 22.58 -24.95
CA LEU A 473 2.95 22.17 -24.40
C LEU A 473 3.99 23.20 -24.84
N ASN A 474 4.64 23.85 -23.89
CA ASN A 474 5.61 24.91 -24.16
C ASN A 474 5.04 26.04 -25.05
N GLY A 475 3.74 26.32 -24.93
CA GLY A 475 3.02 27.31 -25.73
C GLY A 475 2.65 26.86 -27.15
N GLN A 476 3.01 25.64 -27.56
CA GLN A 476 2.57 25.04 -28.82
C GLN A 476 1.31 24.20 -28.58
N GLU A 477 0.30 24.34 -29.44
CA GLU A 477 -0.96 23.61 -29.31
C GLU A 477 -0.73 22.10 -29.55
N ILE A 478 -1.24 21.26 -28.65
CA ILE A 478 -1.19 19.79 -28.75
C ILE A 478 -2.62 19.22 -28.81
N PRO A 479 -2.82 18.04 -29.44
CA PRO A 479 -4.13 17.39 -29.48
C PRO A 479 -4.64 17.06 -28.06
N VAL A 480 -5.82 17.60 -27.71
CA VAL A 480 -6.46 17.37 -26.41
C VAL A 480 -6.81 15.90 -26.22
N ASP A 481 -7.26 15.23 -27.28
CA ASP A 481 -7.67 13.83 -27.20
C ASP A 481 -6.52 12.91 -26.80
N SER A 482 -5.32 13.14 -27.34
CA SER A 482 -4.09 12.43 -26.99
C SER A 482 -3.64 12.70 -25.56
N LEU A 483 -3.74 13.96 -25.11
CA LEU A 483 -3.43 14.31 -23.71
C LEU A 483 -4.39 13.61 -22.74
N LEU A 484 -5.69 13.70 -22.98
CA LEU A 484 -6.69 13.12 -22.08
C LEU A 484 -6.76 11.60 -22.17
N SER A 485 -6.42 10.98 -23.31
CA SER A 485 -6.31 9.52 -23.41
C SER A 485 -5.17 8.94 -22.59
N SER A 486 -4.03 9.64 -22.49
CA SER A 486 -2.92 9.20 -21.64
C SER A 486 -3.26 9.17 -20.14
N ILE A 487 -4.27 9.95 -19.72
CA ILE A 487 -4.72 10.02 -18.33
C ILE A 487 -5.89 9.06 -18.07
N ALA A 488 -6.80 8.91 -19.04
CA ALA A 488 -8.01 8.10 -18.90
C ALA A 488 -7.90 6.68 -19.46
N GLY A 489 -6.76 6.32 -20.06
CA GLY A 489 -6.48 4.98 -20.57
C GLY A 489 -6.20 3.98 -19.44
N PRO A 490 -6.20 2.66 -19.74
CA PRO A 490 -5.91 1.61 -18.75
C PRO A 490 -4.57 1.83 -18.03
N GLU A 491 -3.54 2.30 -18.76
CA GLU A 491 -2.23 2.69 -18.20
C GLU A 491 -2.28 3.80 -17.13
N GLY A 492 -3.31 4.66 -17.16
CA GLY A 492 -3.52 5.72 -16.15
C GLY A 492 -4.39 5.29 -14.96
N MET A 493 -5.04 4.13 -15.04
CA MET A 493 -5.94 3.59 -14.00
C MET A 493 -5.33 2.41 -13.21
N ASP A 494 -4.30 1.76 -13.75
CA ASP A 494 -3.53 0.74 -13.02
C ASP A 494 -2.54 1.42 -12.07
N GLY A 495 -2.99 1.62 -10.83
CA GLY A 495 -2.25 2.31 -9.78
C GLY A 495 -1.08 1.54 -9.15
N ASP A 496 -0.60 0.47 -9.77
CA ASP A 496 0.48 -0.36 -9.21
C ASP A 496 1.89 0.02 -9.71
N ASP A 497 2.02 0.78 -10.79
CA ASP A 497 3.30 1.37 -11.21
C ASP A 497 3.09 2.79 -11.73
N ALA A 498 3.12 3.77 -10.82
CA ALA A 498 3.34 5.17 -11.21
C ALA A 498 4.82 5.35 -11.61
N ASP A 499 5.26 4.66 -12.66
CA ASP A 499 6.45 5.09 -13.39
C ASP A 499 6.08 6.38 -14.13
N LEU A 500 6.70 7.48 -13.72
CA LEU A 500 6.68 8.70 -14.51
C LEU A 500 7.50 8.42 -15.76
N GLY A 501 6.86 7.81 -16.76
CA GLY A 501 7.46 7.40 -18.02
C GLY A 501 8.25 8.53 -18.66
N MET A 502 9.55 8.55 -18.39
CA MET A 502 10.53 9.09 -19.30
C MET A 502 10.45 8.21 -20.54
N PRO A 503 10.41 8.76 -21.77
CA PRO A 503 10.49 7.94 -22.96
C PRO A 503 11.80 7.14 -22.88
N GLU A 504 11.68 5.81 -22.89
CA GLU A 504 12.84 4.93 -22.92
C GLU A 504 13.78 5.40 -24.03
N SER A 505 15.00 5.72 -23.62
CA SER A 505 16.06 6.15 -24.50
C SER A 505 16.31 5.07 -25.56
N ALA A 506 16.14 5.47 -26.81
CA ALA A 506 16.52 4.71 -27.99
C ALA A 506 17.98 4.24 -27.91
N SER A 507 18.21 3.00 -27.51
CA SER A 507 19.35 2.21 -27.99
C SER A 507 18.88 1.46 -29.22
N GLY A 508 19.31 1.93 -30.37
CA GLY A 508 18.83 1.42 -31.66
C GLY A 508 19.19 -0.04 -31.89
N GLU A 509 18.24 -0.75 -32.48
CA GLU A 509 18.48 -1.52 -33.69
C GLU A 509 17.21 -1.52 -34.53
N SER A 510 17.41 -1.51 -35.84
CA SER A 510 16.43 -1.30 -36.89
C SER A 510 15.42 -2.44 -37.02
N GLY A 511 14.13 -2.09 -37.07
CA GLY A 511 13.08 -2.94 -37.63
C GLY A 511 11.71 -2.39 -37.24
N GLY A 512 10.96 -1.86 -38.20
CA GLY A 512 9.57 -1.47 -37.93
C GLY A 512 8.71 -2.71 -37.68
N ALA A 513 7.93 -2.71 -36.60
CA ALA A 513 6.82 -3.62 -36.39
C ALA A 513 5.75 -2.94 -35.51
N ASP A 514 4.49 -3.15 -35.85
CA ASP A 514 3.29 -2.69 -35.14
C ASP A 514 3.29 -3.18 -33.68
N SER A 515 3.40 -2.26 -32.71
CA SER A 515 3.18 -2.56 -31.28
C SER A 515 1.67 -2.61 -30.96
N SER A 516 0.92 -3.49 -31.62
CA SER A 516 -0.48 -3.75 -31.29
C SER A 516 -0.56 -4.74 -30.12
N THR A 517 -1.21 -4.33 -29.02
CA THR A 517 -1.63 -5.25 -27.96
C THR A 517 -2.70 -6.19 -28.52
N LEU A 518 -2.50 -7.50 -28.34
CA LEU A 518 -3.40 -8.56 -28.78
C LEU A 518 -4.21 -9.05 -27.60
N HIS A 519 -5.54 -9.04 -27.73
CA HIS A 519 -6.45 -9.66 -26.76
C HIS A 519 -6.93 -11.04 -27.18
N MET A 520 -6.70 -11.41 -28.45
CA MET A 520 -7.12 -12.67 -29.05
C MET A 520 -5.98 -13.24 -29.90
N LEU A 521 -5.74 -14.54 -29.76
CA LEU A 521 -4.81 -15.34 -30.54
C LEU A 521 -5.58 -15.96 -31.70
N THR A 522 -5.15 -15.68 -32.92
CA THR A 522 -5.77 -16.19 -34.14
C THR A 522 -4.87 -17.19 -34.84
N ASN A 523 -5.47 -18.00 -35.72
CA ASN A 523 -4.70 -18.92 -36.55
C ASN A 523 -3.67 -18.21 -37.42
N ASP A 524 -3.98 -17.01 -37.91
CA ASP A 524 -3.06 -16.24 -38.74
C ASP A 524 -1.87 -15.73 -37.91
N THR A 525 -2.13 -15.22 -36.70
CA THR A 525 -1.07 -14.66 -35.83
C THR A 525 -0.06 -15.73 -35.41
N ILE A 526 -0.54 -16.86 -34.91
CA ILE A 526 0.34 -17.95 -34.47
C ILE A 526 0.96 -18.67 -35.69
N GLY A 527 0.20 -18.82 -36.77
CA GLY A 527 0.67 -19.46 -38.00
C GLY A 527 1.82 -18.71 -38.69
N ASP A 528 1.74 -17.39 -38.75
CA ASP A 528 2.82 -16.53 -39.26
C ASP A 528 4.10 -16.71 -38.43
N LEU A 529 3.97 -16.79 -37.10
CA LEU A 529 5.09 -16.96 -36.18
C LEU A 529 5.72 -18.37 -36.27
N ILE A 530 4.90 -19.42 -36.44
CA ILE A 530 5.40 -20.79 -36.71
C ILE A 530 6.19 -20.82 -38.01
N THR A 531 5.68 -20.15 -39.05
CA THR A 531 6.36 -20.05 -40.35
C THR A 531 7.66 -19.27 -40.24
N ALA A 532 7.67 -18.18 -39.47
CA ALA A 532 8.87 -17.39 -39.18
C ALA A 532 9.92 -18.20 -38.40
N ALA A 533 9.49 -19.10 -37.52
CA ALA A 533 10.36 -20.06 -36.82
C ALA A 533 10.89 -21.19 -37.73
N GLY A 534 10.51 -21.22 -39.01
CA GLY A 534 11.00 -22.18 -39.99
C GLY A 534 10.22 -23.50 -40.07
N TYR A 535 9.02 -23.56 -39.47
CA TYR A 535 8.17 -24.75 -39.46
C TYR A 535 6.97 -24.59 -40.41
N GLU A 536 6.56 -25.70 -41.03
CA GLU A 536 5.31 -25.75 -41.80
C GLU A 536 4.17 -26.24 -40.91
N TYR A 537 2.97 -25.69 -41.06
CA TYR A 537 1.78 -26.12 -40.31
C TYR A 537 0.55 -26.33 -41.20
N GLU A 538 -0.39 -27.12 -40.70
CA GLU A 538 -1.73 -27.30 -41.25
C GLU A 538 -2.77 -26.90 -40.18
N ALA A 539 -3.63 -25.93 -40.50
CA ALA A 539 -4.75 -25.60 -39.64
C ALA A 539 -5.82 -26.70 -39.71
N ARG A 540 -6.34 -27.09 -38.55
CA ARG A 540 -7.40 -28.07 -38.34
C ARG A 540 -8.44 -27.50 -37.38
N THR A 541 -9.50 -28.26 -37.17
CA THR A 541 -10.50 -28.01 -36.14
C THR A 541 -10.61 -29.30 -35.33
N ASP A 542 -10.61 -29.16 -34.01
CA ASP A 542 -10.67 -30.30 -33.10
C ASP A 542 -12.10 -30.90 -33.03
N GLU A 543 -12.29 -31.88 -32.14
CA GLU A 543 -13.58 -32.54 -31.96
C GLU A 543 -14.68 -31.66 -31.33
N TYR A 544 -14.29 -30.53 -30.72
CA TYR A 544 -15.17 -29.56 -30.07
C TYR A 544 -15.49 -28.35 -30.97
N GLY A 545 -14.85 -28.25 -32.13
CA GLY A 545 -15.04 -27.13 -33.05
C GLY A 545 -14.04 -25.99 -32.82
N GLU A 546 -13.07 -26.16 -31.92
CA GLU A 546 -12.02 -25.18 -31.63
C GLU A 546 -10.88 -25.29 -32.67
N PRO A 547 -10.20 -24.19 -33.01
CA PRO A 547 -9.07 -24.24 -33.93
C PRO A 547 -7.92 -25.03 -33.33
N GLU A 548 -7.24 -25.81 -34.17
CA GLU A 548 -6.02 -26.53 -33.83
C GLU A 548 -5.02 -26.34 -34.98
N MET A 549 -3.72 -26.40 -34.71
CA MET A 549 -2.70 -26.50 -35.75
C MET A 549 -1.83 -27.74 -35.55
N GLU A 550 -1.62 -28.49 -36.63
CA GLU A 550 -0.61 -29.52 -36.67
C GLU A 550 0.65 -28.97 -37.35
N VAL A 551 1.76 -28.96 -36.62
CA VAL A 551 3.05 -28.43 -37.10
C VAL A 551 3.95 -29.60 -37.47
N LYS A 552 4.54 -29.55 -38.68
CA LYS A 552 5.45 -30.59 -39.16
C LYS A 552 6.74 -30.55 -38.33
N PRO A 553 7.14 -31.63 -37.63
CA PRO A 553 8.25 -31.58 -36.70
C PRO A 553 9.65 -31.30 -37.29
N ALA A 554 9.80 -31.30 -38.61
CA ALA A 554 11.08 -31.10 -39.31
C ALA A 554 12.22 -31.97 -38.70
N ASP A 555 13.40 -31.40 -38.48
CA ASP A 555 14.56 -32.03 -37.83
C ASP A 555 14.66 -31.75 -36.31
N SER A 556 13.57 -31.24 -35.70
CA SER A 556 13.51 -30.86 -34.28
C SER A 556 13.67 -32.03 -33.29
N GLY A 557 13.56 -33.27 -33.77
CA GLY A 557 13.59 -34.47 -32.94
C GLY A 557 12.27 -34.81 -32.25
N ALA A 558 11.24 -33.97 -32.36
CA ALA A 558 9.88 -34.32 -31.98
C ALA A 558 9.23 -35.26 -33.02
N THR A 559 8.30 -36.10 -32.57
CA THR A 559 7.46 -36.97 -33.41
C THR A 559 6.14 -36.32 -33.82
N GLY A 560 5.72 -35.28 -33.11
CA GLY A 560 4.52 -34.49 -33.42
C GLY A 560 4.58 -33.16 -32.67
N ILE A 561 4.08 -32.10 -33.29
CA ILE A 561 3.94 -30.77 -32.69
C ILE A 561 2.52 -30.27 -33.00
N ASN A 562 1.81 -29.80 -31.99
CA ASN A 562 0.43 -29.32 -32.10
C ASN A 562 0.28 -27.99 -31.35
N VAL A 563 -0.61 -27.13 -31.84
CA VAL A 563 -1.09 -25.95 -31.13
C VAL A 563 -2.58 -26.08 -30.92
N PHE A 564 -3.01 -26.05 -29.66
CA PHE A 564 -4.41 -26.12 -29.26
C PHE A 564 -4.87 -24.75 -28.83
N PHE A 565 -5.97 -24.26 -29.39
CA PHE A 565 -6.57 -22.99 -28.98
C PHE A 565 -7.76 -23.28 -28.08
N THR A 566 -7.89 -22.53 -26.98
CA THR A 566 -8.99 -22.70 -26.02
C THR A 566 -9.54 -21.34 -25.59
N SER A 567 -10.76 -21.33 -25.05
CA SER A 567 -11.49 -20.09 -24.73
C SER A 567 -11.66 -19.19 -25.95
N CYS A 568 -12.23 -19.76 -27.01
CA CYS A 568 -12.44 -19.07 -28.28
C CYS A 568 -13.78 -18.32 -28.33
N ASP A 569 -13.74 -17.09 -28.85
CA ASP A 569 -14.92 -16.42 -29.39
C ASP A 569 -15.04 -16.77 -30.88
N VAL A 570 -16.26 -17.14 -31.29
CA VAL A 570 -16.56 -17.77 -32.58
C VAL A 570 -16.23 -16.84 -33.76
N ASP A 571 -16.21 -15.52 -33.53
CA ASP A 571 -16.03 -14.51 -34.58
C ASP A 571 -14.68 -13.76 -34.52
N ASP A 572 -13.89 -13.87 -33.43
CA ASP A 572 -12.74 -12.98 -33.19
C ASP A 572 -11.39 -13.68 -32.93
N GLY A 573 -11.35 -14.87 -32.31
CA GLY A 573 -10.12 -15.58 -31.95
C GLY A 573 -10.18 -16.23 -30.56
N CYS A 574 -9.03 -16.61 -29.99
CA CYS A 574 -8.99 -17.36 -28.74
C CYS A 574 -8.10 -16.70 -27.69
N GLU A 575 -8.51 -16.72 -26.43
CA GLU A 575 -7.73 -16.11 -25.36
C GLU A 575 -6.47 -16.91 -25.00
N ASN A 576 -6.49 -18.23 -25.26
CA ASN A 576 -5.40 -19.13 -24.87
C ASN A 576 -4.94 -19.99 -26.05
N ALA A 577 -3.63 -20.21 -26.12
CA ALA A 577 -3.02 -21.19 -27.02
C ALA A 577 -1.99 -22.04 -26.27
N MET A 578 -2.04 -23.35 -26.44
CA MET A 578 -1.10 -24.30 -25.84
C MET A 578 -0.30 -24.99 -26.94
N LEU A 579 1.03 -24.82 -26.90
CA LEU A 579 1.98 -25.45 -27.80
C LEU A 579 2.49 -26.74 -27.17
N ARG A 580 2.43 -27.84 -27.92
CA ARG A 580 2.80 -29.17 -27.43
C ARG A 580 3.69 -29.90 -28.42
N ALA A 581 4.81 -30.44 -27.95
CA ALA A 581 5.71 -31.29 -28.72
C ALA A 581 5.85 -32.66 -28.04
N VAL A 582 5.72 -33.72 -28.82
CA VAL A 582 5.72 -35.11 -28.32
C VAL A 582 6.87 -35.89 -28.94
N TYR A 583 7.55 -36.72 -28.16
CA TYR A 583 8.76 -37.45 -28.57
C TYR A 583 8.57 -38.97 -28.55
N GLU A 584 9.46 -39.69 -29.23
CA GLU A 584 9.47 -41.16 -29.20
C GLU A 584 9.61 -41.70 -27.76
N PRO A 585 8.82 -42.72 -27.36
CA PRO A 585 8.90 -43.33 -26.04
C PRO A 585 10.31 -43.80 -25.67
N ILE A 586 10.71 -43.59 -24.41
CA ILE A 586 11.99 -44.07 -23.86
C ILE A 586 11.68 -45.03 -22.71
N LYS A 587 12.23 -46.26 -22.77
CA LYS A 587 12.02 -47.27 -21.73
C LYS A 587 13.32 -47.66 -21.00
N PRO A 588 13.32 -47.79 -19.65
CA PRO A 588 12.32 -47.20 -18.73
C PRO A 588 12.23 -45.68 -18.87
N GLU A 589 11.09 -45.14 -18.45
CA GLU A 589 10.71 -43.73 -18.55
C GLU A 589 11.72 -42.84 -17.81
N PRO A 590 12.21 -41.75 -18.42
CA PRO A 590 13.29 -40.94 -17.87
C PRO A 590 12.79 -39.89 -16.84
N LEU A 591 12.02 -40.30 -15.83
CA LEU A 591 11.38 -39.38 -14.87
C LEU A 591 12.38 -38.46 -14.13
N LYS A 592 13.57 -38.98 -13.78
CA LYS A 592 14.61 -38.15 -13.15
C LYS A 592 15.14 -37.07 -14.10
N LEU A 593 15.35 -37.41 -15.36
CA LEU A 593 15.81 -36.47 -16.39
C LEU A 593 14.77 -35.36 -16.61
N ILE A 594 13.49 -35.73 -16.63
CA ILE A 594 12.38 -34.78 -16.79
C ILE A 594 12.31 -33.83 -15.58
N ASN A 595 12.41 -34.35 -14.35
CA ASN A 595 12.47 -33.52 -13.15
C ASN A 595 13.72 -32.63 -13.12
N ASP A 596 14.87 -33.13 -13.56
CA ASP A 596 16.12 -32.36 -13.67
C ASP A 596 15.97 -31.22 -14.71
N TRP A 597 15.32 -31.50 -15.85
CA TRP A 597 15.07 -30.53 -16.91
C TRP A 597 14.08 -29.44 -16.49
N ASN A 598 12.95 -29.80 -15.87
CA ASN A 598 11.95 -28.83 -15.38
C ASN A 598 12.53 -27.87 -14.32
N ARG A 599 13.54 -28.30 -13.54
CA ARG A 599 14.20 -27.40 -12.57
C ARG A 599 15.05 -26.31 -13.22
N GLY A 600 15.54 -26.54 -14.44
CA GLY A 600 16.39 -25.60 -15.17
C GLY A 600 15.63 -24.79 -16.23
N ASN A 601 14.38 -25.13 -16.54
CA ASN A 601 13.61 -24.53 -17.62
C ASN A 601 12.28 -24.03 -17.07
N ARG A 602 12.12 -22.70 -17.02
CA ARG A 602 10.98 -22.03 -16.39
C ARG A 602 9.75 -21.93 -17.31
N TRP A 603 9.97 -21.84 -18.62
CA TRP A 603 8.94 -21.41 -19.57
C TRP A 603 8.11 -22.54 -20.16
N ALA A 604 8.63 -23.76 -20.19
CA ALA A 604 7.91 -24.92 -20.70
C ALA A 604 7.97 -26.06 -19.66
N ARG A 605 6.92 -26.89 -19.63
CA ARG A 605 6.83 -28.07 -18.76
C ARG A 605 7.08 -29.33 -19.57
N ALA A 606 7.91 -30.22 -19.03
CA ALA A 606 8.11 -31.56 -19.56
C ALA A 606 7.47 -32.62 -18.66
N TYR A 607 6.84 -33.64 -19.24
CA TYR A 607 6.23 -34.76 -18.52
C TYR A 607 6.17 -36.02 -19.41
N ILE A 608 5.67 -37.12 -18.85
CA ILE A 608 5.35 -38.35 -19.60
C ILE A 608 3.84 -38.39 -19.80
N ASP A 609 3.38 -38.44 -21.05
CA ASP A 609 1.96 -38.53 -21.37
C ASP A 609 1.37 -39.93 -21.13
N GLU A 610 0.06 -40.07 -21.34
CA GLU A 610 -0.67 -41.33 -21.13
C GLU A 610 -0.20 -42.48 -22.05
N ASP A 611 0.43 -42.14 -23.18
CA ASP A 611 1.02 -43.08 -24.14
C ASP A 611 2.48 -43.45 -23.79
N ASN A 612 2.99 -42.99 -22.64
CA ASN A 612 4.37 -43.13 -22.19
C ASN A 612 5.40 -42.42 -23.10
N ARG A 613 5.01 -41.32 -23.73
CA ARG A 613 5.90 -40.47 -24.52
C ARG A 613 6.35 -39.28 -23.67
N PRO A 614 7.63 -38.89 -23.75
CA PRO A 614 8.04 -37.57 -23.28
C PRO A 614 7.28 -36.50 -24.06
N THR A 615 6.77 -35.51 -23.34
CA THR A 615 5.99 -34.40 -23.90
C THR A 615 6.48 -33.10 -23.30
N LEU A 616 6.63 -32.08 -24.14
CA LEU A 616 6.96 -30.71 -23.81
C LEU A 616 5.75 -29.84 -24.12
N GLU A 617 5.40 -28.93 -23.22
CA GLU A 617 4.19 -28.12 -23.33
C GLU A 617 4.43 -26.70 -22.82
N MET A 618 3.82 -25.71 -23.47
CA MET A 618 3.90 -24.31 -23.09
C MET A 618 2.60 -23.58 -23.42
N ASP A 619 2.12 -22.79 -22.47
CA ASP A 619 0.86 -22.03 -22.59
C ASP A 619 1.15 -20.56 -22.92
N ILE A 620 0.32 -19.97 -23.78
CA ILE A 620 0.25 -18.54 -24.10
C ILE A 620 -1.14 -18.05 -23.72
N ASN A 621 -1.20 -17.01 -22.89
CA ASN A 621 -2.45 -16.39 -22.44
C ASN A 621 -2.49 -14.92 -22.87
N ALA A 622 -3.51 -14.55 -23.65
CA ALA A 622 -3.79 -13.20 -24.12
C ALA A 622 -4.87 -12.47 -23.28
N TYR A 623 -5.40 -13.11 -22.25
CA TYR A 623 -6.35 -12.52 -21.31
C TYR A 623 -5.72 -11.29 -20.62
N GLY A 624 -6.41 -10.15 -20.68
CA GLY A 624 -5.88 -8.87 -20.20
C GLY A 624 -4.98 -8.13 -21.20
N GLY A 625 -4.65 -8.75 -22.34
CA GLY A 625 -3.82 -8.17 -23.40
C GLY A 625 -2.36 -8.62 -23.31
N ILE A 626 -1.82 -9.09 -24.44
CA ILE A 626 -0.40 -9.44 -24.60
C ILE A 626 0.17 -8.69 -25.81
N GLY A 627 1.36 -8.09 -25.68
CA GLY A 627 2.02 -7.47 -26.82
C GLY A 627 2.34 -8.49 -27.91
N ARG A 628 2.26 -8.10 -29.19
CA ARG A 628 2.64 -8.97 -30.32
C ARG A 628 4.04 -9.58 -30.16
N ASP A 629 5.01 -8.77 -29.73
CA ASP A 629 6.38 -9.21 -29.48
C ASP A 629 6.47 -10.24 -28.34
N GLY A 630 5.56 -10.15 -27.36
CA GLY A 630 5.42 -11.15 -26.30
C GLY A 630 4.96 -12.50 -26.85
N VAL A 631 3.94 -12.50 -27.71
CA VAL A 631 3.48 -13.72 -28.39
C VAL A 631 4.60 -14.31 -29.26
N GLU A 632 5.31 -13.46 -30.01
CA GLU A 632 6.47 -13.88 -30.81
C GLU A 632 7.56 -14.51 -29.94
N ALA A 633 7.92 -13.89 -28.82
CA ALA A 633 8.92 -14.40 -27.90
C ALA A 633 8.52 -15.76 -27.32
N PHE A 634 7.25 -15.98 -26.96
CA PHE A 634 6.77 -17.27 -26.52
C PHE A 634 6.86 -18.31 -27.64
N VAL A 635 6.31 -18.03 -28.83
CA VAL A 635 6.36 -18.99 -29.94
C VAL A 635 7.81 -19.35 -30.31
N GLN A 636 8.71 -18.38 -30.41
CA GLN A 636 10.13 -18.62 -30.66
C GLN A 636 10.78 -19.46 -29.55
N THR A 637 10.55 -19.11 -28.29
CA THR A 637 11.08 -19.85 -27.13
C THR A 637 10.65 -21.32 -27.17
N PHE A 638 9.40 -21.61 -27.55
CA PHE A 638 8.93 -22.97 -27.70
C PHE A 638 9.76 -23.74 -28.74
N PHE A 639 9.83 -23.21 -29.96
CA PHE A 639 10.51 -23.87 -31.07
C PHE A 639 12.02 -23.99 -30.87
N ASP A 640 12.65 -23.08 -30.14
CA ASP A 640 14.05 -23.21 -29.70
C ASP A 640 14.23 -24.30 -28.64
N THR A 641 13.23 -24.51 -27.79
CA THR A 641 13.27 -25.47 -26.69
C THR A 641 13.03 -26.91 -27.17
N VAL A 642 12.22 -27.11 -28.22
CA VAL A 642 11.93 -28.44 -28.79
C VAL A 642 13.21 -29.24 -29.12
N PRO A 643 14.16 -28.75 -29.94
CA PRO A 643 15.39 -29.49 -30.24
C PRO A 643 16.32 -29.66 -29.04
N GLN A 644 16.35 -28.71 -28.09
CA GLN A 644 17.15 -28.81 -26.87
C GLN A 644 16.65 -29.93 -25.96
N PHE A 645 15.33 -30.08 -25.84
CA PHE A 645 14.74 -31.17 -25.08
C PHE A 645 14.98 -32.51 -25.79
N ALA A 646 14.90 -32.56 -27.13
CA ALA A 646 15.29 -33.75 -27.90
C ALA A 646 16.74 -34.18 -27.64
N GLU A 647 17.68 -33.24 -27.58
CA GLU A 647 19.09 -33.54 -27.26
C GLU A 647 19.26 -34.10 -25.83
N THR A 648 18.53 -33.53 -24.88
CA THR A 648 18.49 -34.00 -23.49
C THR A 648 17.99 -35.46 -23.43
N LEU A 649 16.91 -35.77 -24.15
CA LEU A 649 16.36 -37.13 -24.25
C LEU A 649 17.33 -38.10 -24.95
N ASN A 650 18.06 -37.65 -25.97
CA ASN A 650 19.06 -38.45 -26.67
C ASN A 650 20.27 -38.78 -25.79
N THR A 651 20.65 -37.90 -24.87
CA THR A 651 21.69 -38.19 -23.86
C THR A 651 21.26 -39.33 -22.95
N ALA A 652 19.99 -39.35 -22.53
CA ALA A 652 19.43 -40.46 -21.75
C ALA A 652 19.43 -41.79 -22.54
N ARG A 653 19.16 -41.75 -23.85
CA ARG A 653 19.23 -42.94 -24.73
C ARG A 653 20.64 -43.51 -24.87
N LYS A 654 21.66 -42.64 -24.97
CA LYS A 654 23.07 -43.04 -25.12
C LYS A 654 23.74 -43.48 -23.82
N SER A 655 23.16 -43.12 -22.67
CA SER A 655 23.64 -43.51 -21.33
C SER A 655 23.20 -44.92 -20.88
N LYS A 656 22.38 -45.59 -21.69
CA LYS A 656 22.04 -47.01 -21.61
C LYS A 656 22.80 -47.77 -22.67
#